data_AF-I0EUF8-F1
#
_entry.id   AF-I0EUF8-F1
#
_cell.length_a   1.000
_cell.length_b   1.000
_cell.length_c   1.000
_cell.angle_alpha   90.00
_cell.angle_beta   90.00
_cell.angle_gamma   90.00
#
_symmetry.space_group_name_H-M   'P 1'
#
loop_
_entity.id
_entity.type
_entity.pdbx_description
1 polymer ?
#
loop_
_entity_poly.entity_id
_entity_poly.type
_entity_poly.pdbx_seq_one_letter_code
_entity_poly.pdbx_strand_id
1 'polypeptide(L)'
;MAYVKNALYLPLDSLLEKNGYIFNTQKSTKIWKVYNSGNEKLLVRQNANSQWFYMNCDNKADSGNIISFCKNRNLDLMHFTQGLSISDSTIKENVSRLADEEVAKTKAQQEIVIKFNNFELYGLTSSKMLERRKLNGNLFLAYNHSLKRDKHNNMCVPNFLYFKSSHSNKNISYTRHLETPMTTLNNQPLDKPLKALNKGEKGIEMLATKDLKLVKNIVLSESIIDSMSYLQLRKLNSHETILLSCNGQFNAEKLDAFLEKLLSDIEQSKSKEYVNYLKKAQSFELYKGTKTKLENKPNITRDNLVISFSRAKYPSNTDFMPVKDWVSESVKSLDELVKVITNYHYSSAIYKNNYRNTHNTKGFSNLLIFDIDNDKDKPNISLEETKNLFKKHGIETLIIPSRNHNKEKHGHVAERFRILIPTQQAVGQDFNHSDDFSTFNNLCAKALGIYDYIDKKVSVDKSRAYYKSPNNVEPIILKGRIMDLTYLKQQAMSNLFTQDNQIQTTPPLPVDKPDLSLNIVLAYDNDKNGQAYKEITEEIVYRHTETLPNSYTPLTKDCNDDLKLANLVGNDYLNDEAIEIFLKRLDRHSKFADSKQKEHLENIKNECLSLLKQEPDVLQESKTNNKNLCQGMDYEI
;
A
#
# COMPACT_ATOMS: atom_id res chain seq x y z
N MET A 1 4.26 -25.64 -15.36
CA MET A 1 5.15 -24.95 -16.31
C MET A 1 6.47 -24.69 -15.61
N ALA A 2 7.58 -25.21 -16.16
CA ALA A 2 8.91 -24.87 -15.68
C ALA A 2 9.20 -23.38 -15.95
N TYR A 3 9.79 -22.68 -14.98
CA TYR A 3 10.03 -21.24 -15.04
C TYR A 3 11.40 -20.95 -15.67
N VAL A 4 11.42 -20.44 -16.91
CA VAL A 4 12.62 -19.84 -17.50
C VAL A 4 12.61 -18.35 -17.16
N LYS A 5 13.50 -17.93 -16.26
CA LYS A 5 13.65 -16.52 -15.88
C LYS A 5 13.99 -15.69 -17.12
N ASN A 6 13.31 -14.56 -17.31
CA ASN A 6 13.55 -13.61 -18.40
C ASN A 6 13.34 -14.17 -19.82
N ALA A 7 12.47 -15.17 -20.01
CA ALA A 7 12.22 -15.79 -21.31
C ALA A 7 11.97 -14.80 -22.45
N LEU A 8 11.21 -13.71 -22.20
CA LEU A 8 10.88 -12.68 -23.19
C LEU A 8 12.09 -11.98 -23.84
N TYR A 9 13.26 -12.04 -23.19
CA TYR A 9 14.49 -11.41 -23.63
C TYR A 9 15.43 -12.38 -24.36
N LEU A 10 15.06 -13.66 -24.48
CA LEU A 10 15.86 -14.64 -25.21
C LEU A 10 15.79 -14.39 -26.73
N PRO A 11 16.91 -14.56 -27.46
CA PRO A 11 17.01 -14.27 -28.88
C PRO A 11 16.17 -15.26 -29.69
N LEU A 12 14.91 -14.90 -29.94
CA LEU A 12 13.94 -15.77 -30.62
C LEU A 12 14.40 -16.13 -32.04
N ASP A 13 15.09 -15.22 -32.72
CA ASP A 13 15.69 -15.45 -34.03
C ASP A 13 16.70 -16.62 -34.02
N SER A 14 17.63 -16.62 -33.08
CA SER A 14 18.65 -17.65 -32.91
C SER A 14 18.05 -18.98 -32.46
N LEU A 15 17.02 -18.91 -31.62
CA LEU A 15 16.26 -20.09 -31.17
C LEU A 15 15.51 -20.75 -32.32
N LEU A 16 14.89 -19.97 -33.20
CA LEU A 16 14.17 -20.49 -34.36
C LEU A 16 15.12 -21.21 -35.32
N GLU A 17 16.27 -20.62 -35.65
CA GLU A 17 17.28 -21.25 -36.51
C GLU A 17 17.73 -22.60 -35.97
N LYS A 18 18.03 -22.65 -34.67
CA LYS A 18 18.44 -23.88 -34.02
C LYS A 18 17.35 -24.95 -34.05
N ASN A 19 16.09 -24.55 -33.92
CA ASN A 19 14.96 -25.44 -33.95
C ASN A 19 14.42 -25.69 -35.38
N GLY A 20 15.26 -25.49 -36.40
CA GLY A 20 14.99 -25.92 -37.77
C GLY A 20 14.25 -24.93 -38.65
N TYR A 21 14.04 -23.68 -38.19
CA TYR A 21 13.51 -22.62 -39.05
C TYR A 21 14.61 -22.05 -39.94
N ILE A 22 14.31 -21.84 -41.21
CA ILE A 22 15.25 -21.35 -42.21
C ILE A 22 15.11 -19.84 -42.36
N PHE A 23 16.19 -19.11 -42.11
CA PHE A 23 16.26 -17.65 -42.31
C PHE A 23 16.17 -17.29 -43.80
N ASN A 24 15.26 -16.39 -44.15
CA ASN A 24 15.08 -15.90 -45.50
C ASN A 24 15.69 -14.50 -45.66
N THR A 25 16.94 -14.46 -46.11
CA THR A 25 17.71 -13.23 -46.31
C THR A 25 17.06 -12.28 -47.33
N GLN A 26 16.45 -12.81 -48.40
CA GLN A 26 15.86 -12.01 -49.48
C GLN A 26 14.58 -11.28 -49.06
N LYS A 27 13.82 -11.82 -48.11
CA LYS A 27 12.55 -11.23 -47.63
C LYS A 27 12.68 -10.51 -46.28
N SER A 28 13.88 -10.54 -45.67
CA SER A 28 14.15 -9.89 -44.40
C SER A 28 14.55 -8.42 -44.58
N THR A 29 14.26 -7.61 -43.57
CA THR A 29 14.67 -6.21 -43.47
C THR A 29 15.58 -6.01 -42.24
N LYS A 30 16.14 -4.81 -42.06
CA LYS A 30 16.91 -4.47 -40.85
C LYS A 30 16.12 -4.62 -39.54
N ILE A 31 14.79 -4.49 -39.60
CA ILE A 31 13.90 -4.50 -38.43
C ILE A 31 13.19 -5.84 -38.28
N TRP A 32 12.77 -6.45 -39.40
CA TRP A 32 12.00 -7.69 -39.42
C TRP A 32 12.78 -8.80 -40.10
N LYS A 33 13.06 -9.87 -39.36
CA LYS A 33 13.67 -11.11 -39.86
C LYS A 33 12.58 -12.09 -40.27
N VAL A 34 12.70 -12.69 -41.45
CA VAL A 34 11.74 -13.67 -41.96
C VAL A 34 12.30 -15.08 -41.78
N TYR A 35 11.52 -15.95 -41.12
CA TYR A 35 11.83 -17.35 -40.89
C TYR A 35 10.75 -18.24 -41.51
N ASN A 36 11.15 -19.35 -42.12
CA ASN A 36 10.21 -20.33 -42.67
C ASN A 36 10.46 -21.72 -42.07
N SER A 37 9.40 -22.47 -41.79
CA SER A 37 9.48 -23.89 -41.45
C SER A 37 8.30 -24.62 -42.09
N GLY A 38 8.57 -25.48 -43.07
CA GLY A 38 7.52 -26.07 -43.91
C GLY A 38 6.66 -24.99 -44.57
N ASN A 39 5.35 -25.01 -44.29
CA ASN A 39 4.37 -24.04 -44.80
C ASN A 39 4.23 -22.79 -43.92
N GLU A 40 4.90 -22.72 -42.77
CA GLU A 40 4.77 -21.62 -41.83
C GLU A 40 5.77 -20.51 -42.11
N LYS A 41 5.30 -19.27 -42.10
CA LYS A 41 6.12 -18.07 -42.30
C LYS A 41 6.01 -17.08 -41.15
N LEU A 42 7.13 -16.82 -40.49
CA LEU A 42 7.21 -15.95 -39.31
C LEU A 42 8.02 -14.70 -39.58
N LEU A 43 7.52 -13.57 -39.10
CA LEU A 43 8.22 -12.30 -39.02
C LEU A 43 8.67 -12.07 -37.58
N VAL A 44 9.97 -11.96 -37.35
CA VAL A 44 10.57 -11.89 -36.01
C VAL A 44 11.29 -10.56 -35.85
N ARG A 45 11.11 -9.90 -34.71
CA ARG A 45 11.85 -8.67 -34.37
C ARG A 45 12.05 -8.54 -32.86
N GLN A 46 13.01 -7.70 -32.51
CA GLN A 46 13.15 -7.17 -31.16
C GLN A 46 12.43 -5.82 -31.05
N ASN A 47 11.73 -5.56 -29.95
CA ASN A 47 11.14 -4.26 -29.67
C ASN A 47 12.13 -3.31 -28.96
N ALA A 48 11.73 -2.06 -28.73
CA ALA A 48 12.56 -1.06 -28.04
C ALA A 48 12.95 -1.48 -26.60
N ASN A 49 12.17 -2.36 -25.96
CA ASN A 49 12.45 -2.89 -24.62
C ASN A 49 13.33 -4.16 -24.67
N SER A 50 14.01 -4.42 -25.78
CA SER A 50 14.86 -5.60 -26.00
C SER A 50 14.13 -6.96 -25.91
N GLN A 51 12.80 -6.97 -26.00
CA GLN A 51 11.98 -8.19 -25.98
C GLN A 51 11.74 -8.69 -27.40
N TRP A 52 11.69 -10.01 -27.57
CA TRP A 52 11.52 -10.66 -28.87
C TRP A 52 10.07 -11.03 -29.16
N PHE A 53 9.63 -10.74 -30.38
CA PHE A 53 8.29 -11.02 -30.88
C PHE A 53 8.34 -11.70 -32.23
N TYR A 54 7.33 -12.54 -32.48
CA TYR A 54 7.03 -13.09 -33.79
C TYR A 54 5.60 -12.73 -34.22
N MET A 55 5.42 -12.60 -35.52
CA MET A 55 4.13 -12.56 -36.18
C MET A 55 4.05 -13.69 -37.19
N ASN A 56 3.03 -14.55 -37.07
CA ASN A 56 2.74 -15.53 -38.11
C ASN A 56 1.99 -14.83 -39.25
N CYS A 57 2.54 -14.94 -40.46
CA CYS A 57 2.00 -14.28 -41.65
C CYS A 57 0.67 -14.89 -42.10
N ASP A 58 0.47 -16.17 -41.83
CA ASP A 58 -0.68 -16.95 -42.31
C ASP A 58 -1.82 -16.98 -41.27
N ASN A 59 -1.48 -16.85 -39.98
CA ASN A 59 -2.45 -16.76 -38.90
C ASN A 59 -2.07 -15.67 -37.88
N LYS A 60 -2.67 -14.49 -37.99
CA LYS A 60 -2.38 -13.37 -37.07
C LYS A 60 -2.72 -13.66 -35.60
N ALA A 61 -3.65 -14.57 -35.31
CA ALA A 61 -3.96 -14.98 -33.94
C ALA A 61 -2.81 -15.80 -33.31
N ASP A 62 -1.98 -16.43 -34.14
CA ASP A 62 -0.71 -17.05 -33.74
C ASP A 62 0.44 -16.04 -33.85
N SER A 63 0.39 -15.00 -33.03
CA SER A 63 1.47 -14.00 -32.94
C SER A 63 1.71 -13.63 -31.49
N GLY A 64 2.94 -13.28 -31.13
CA GLY A 64 3.26 -12.97 -29.74
C GLY A 64 4.74 -13.02 -29.44
N ASN A 65 5.08 -13.40 -28.22
CA ASN A 65 6.46 -13.58 -27.77
C ASN A 65 6.83 -15.07 -27.73
N ILE A 66 8.04 -15.41 -27.29
CA ILE A 66 8.52 -16.79 -27.17
C ILE A 66 7.59 -17.69 -26.33
N ILE A 67 6.91 -17.15 -25.31
CA ILE A 67 5.99 -17.94 -24.47
C ILE A 67 4.75 -18.31 -25.28
N SER A 68 4.18 -17.33 -26.01
CA SER A 68 3.08 -17.59 -26.95
C SER A 68 3.50 -18.58 -28.04
N PHE A 69 4.71 -18.43 -28.58
CA PHE A 69 5.26 -19.29 -29.61
C PHE A 69 5.29 -20.76 -29.17
N CYS A 70 5.91 -21.03 -28.02
CA CYS A 70 6.00 -22.38 -27.46
C CYS A 70 4.61 -22.93 -27.10
N LYS A 71 3.75 -22.11 -26.49
CA LYS A 71 2.39 -22.52 -26.12
C LYS A 71 1.57 -22.93 -27.35
N ASN A 72 1.58 -22.14 -28.42
CA ASN A 72 0.77 -22.38 -29.61
C ASN A 72 1.23 -23.61 -30.40
N ARG A 73 2.49 -24.04 -30.21
CA ARG A 73 3.08 -25.22 -30.85
C ARG A 73 3.22 -26.42 -29.90
N ASN A 74 2.64 -26.35 -28.69
CA ASN A 74 2.77 -27.36 -27.63
C ASN A 74 4.24 -27.77 -27.35
N LEU A 75 5.15 -26.79 -27.40
CA LEU A 75 6.57 -26.99 -27.10
C LEU A 75 6.86 -26.70 -25.61
N ASP A 76 7.71 -27.52 -24.99
CA ASP A 76 8.27 -27.19 -23.68
C ASP A 76 9.32 -26.07 -23.83
N LEU A 77 9.09 -24.95 -23.14
CA LEU A 77 9.98 -23.79 -23.15
C LEU A 77 11.40 -24.13 -22.67
N MET A 78 11.56 -25.04 -21.70
CA MET A 78 12.87 -25.48 -21.23
C MET A 78 13.61 -26.27 -22.32
N HIS A 79 12.89 -27.13 -23.06
CA HIS A 79 13.48 -27.93 -24.12
C HIS A 79 13.78 -27.08 -25.37
N PHE A 80 12.88 -26.17 -25.73
CA PHE A 80 13.04 -25.25 -26.86
C PHE A 80 14.27 -24.33 -26.70
N THR A 81 14.61 -24.00 -25.45
CA THR A 81 15.78 -23.18 -25.09
C THR A 81 17.03 -24.00 -24.79
N GLN A 82 16.95 -25.34 -24.84
CA GLN A 82 18.02 -26.23 -24.41
C GLN A 82 19.22 -26.19 -25.36
N GLY A 83 20.42 -26.09 -24.79
CA GLY A 83 21.70 -26.05 -25.52
C GLY A 83 21.94 -24.76 -26.31
N LEU A 84 21.18 -23.68 -26.07
CA LEU A 84 21.65 -22.36 -26.49
C LEU A 84 22.83 -22.01 -25.57
N SER A 85 24.05 -22.06 -26.09
CA SER A 85 25.21 -21.43 -25.46
C SER A 85 25.08 -19.92 -25.66
N ILE A 86 24.08 -19.32 -25.02
CA ILE A 86 24.08 -17.87 -24.83
C ILE A 86 25.29 -17.61 -23.95
N SER A 87 26.30 -16.92 -24.49
CA SER A 87 27.33 -16.38 -23.64
C SER A 87 26.61 -15.54 -22.59
N ASP A 88 26.80 -15.91 -21.33
CA ASP A 88 26.24 -15.25 -20.15
C ASP A 88 26.47 -13.72 -20.19
N SER A 89 27.43 -13.26 -21.00
CA SER A 89 27.72 -11.88 -21.36
C SER A 89 26.59 -11.14 -22.08
N THR A 90 25.85 -11.73 -23.02
CA THR A 90 24.84 -11.00 -23.82
C THR A 90 23.58 -10.70 -23.01
N ILE A 91 23.16 -11.65 -22.16
CA ILE A 91 22.06 -11.43 -21.22
C ILE A 91 22.49 -10.45 -20.12
N LYS A 92 23.72 -10.59 -19.58
CA LYS A 92 24.28 -9.61 -18.61
C LYS A 92 24.38 -8.22 -19.20
N GLU A 93 24.79 -8.07 -20.46
CA GLU A 93 24.93 -6.79 -21.14
C GLU A 93 23.56 -6.13 -21.39
N ASN A 94 22.54 -6.89 -21.82
CA ASN A 94 21.19 -6.36 -21.96
C ASN A 94 20.54 -5.98 -20.62
N VAL A 95 20.76 -6.78 -19.57
CA VAL A 95 20.29 -6.45 -18.20
C VAL A 95 21.04 -5.24 -17.63
N SER A 96 22.34 -5.10 -17.90
CA SER A 96 23.14 -3.93 -17.52
C SER A 96 22.66 -2.68 -18.25
N ARG A 97 22.43 -2.76 -19.58
CA ARG A 97 21.91 -1.63 -20.36
C ARG A 97 20.54 -1.16 -19.86
N LEU A 98 19.65 -2.08 -19.49
CA LEU A 98 18.35 -1.74 -18.90
C LEU A 98 18.52 -1.05 -17.52
N ALA A 99 19.46 -1.53 -16.70
CA ALA A 99 19.77 -0.90 -15.42
C ALA A 99 20.36 0.51 -15.61
N ASP A 100 21.27 0.68 -16.58
CA ASP A 100 21.87 1.97 -16.93
C ASP A 100 20.83 2.96 -17.49
N GLU A 101 19.91 2.50 -18.33
CA GLU A 101 18.77 3.28 -18.84
C GLU A 101 17.81 3.70 -17.72
N GLU A 102 17.52 2.82 -16.76
CA GLU A 102 16.65 3.11 -15.61
C GLU A 102 17.30 4.12 -14.64
N VAL A 103 18.61 3.99 -14.40
CA VAL A 103 19.40 4.96 -13.64
C VAL A 103 19.44 6.32 -14.35
N ALA A 104 19.67 6.34 -15.67
CA ALA A 104 19.66 7.57 -16.46
C ALA A 104 18.29 8.26 -16.45
N LYS A 105 17.19 7.49 -16.60
CA LYS A 105 15.82 8.01 -16.51
C LYS A 105 15.55 8.62 -15.14
N THR A 106 15.97 7.94 -14.08
CA THR A 106 15.82 8.42 -12.70
C THR A 106 16.58 9.73 -12.46
N LYS A 107 17.81 9.84 -12.99
CA LYS A 107 18.63 11.05 -12.89
C LYS A 107 18.01 12.23 -13.63
N ALA A 108 17.56 12.02 -14.87
CA ALA A 108 16.87 13.04 -15.66
C ALA A 108 15.58 13.53 -14.96
N GLN A 109 14.83 12.61 -14.35
CA GLN A 109 13.65 12.96 -13.57
C GLN A 109 13.98 13.81 -12.34
N GLN A 110 15.05 13.47 -11.62
CA GLN A 110 15.52 14.26 -10.47
C GLN A 110 15.93 15.67 -10.88
N GLU A 111 16.62 15.84 -12.01
CA GLU A 111 17.00 17.14 -12.56
C GLU A 111 15.78 18.01 -12.89
N ILE A 112 14.72 17.42 -13.47
CA ILE A 112 13.45 18.10 -13.76
C ILE A 112 12.82 18.63 -12.46
N VAL A 113 12.77 17.79 -11.41
CA VAL A 113 12.18 18.17 -10.12
C VAL A 113 13.01 19.24 -9.41
N ILE A 114 14.35 19.15 -9.45
CA ILE A 114 15.25 20.18 -8.91
C ILE A 114 15.01 21.52 -9.63
N LYS A 115 14.93 21.52 -10.97
CA LYS A 115 14.64 22.72 -11.78
C LYS A 115 13.30 23.33 -11.39
N PHE A 116 12.25 22.51 -11.24
CA PHE A 116 10.93 22.96 -10.79
C PHE A 116 10.96 23.58 -9.39
N ASN A 117 11.67 22.98 -8.43
CA ASN A 117 11.71 23.48 -7.06
C ASN A 117 12.41 24.85 -6.96
N ASN A 118 13.35 25.13 -7.87
CA ASN A 118 14.07 26.40 -7.95
C ASN A 118 13.24 27.54 -8.58
N PHE A 119 12.07 27.25 -9.15
CA PHE A 119 11.18 28.28 -9.66
C PHE A 119 10.57 29.12 -8.52
N GLU A 120 10.32 30.39 -8.85
CA GLU A 120 9.59 31.31 -7.98
C GLU A 120 8.13 30.88 -7.83
N LEU A 121 7.47 31.35 -6.77
CA LEU A 121 6.03 31.11 -6.58
C LEU A 121 5.22 31.86 -7.64
N TYR A 122 4.12 31.26 -8.07
CA TYR A 122 3.27 31.84 -9.11
C TYR A 122 2.41 33.00 -8.59
N GLY A 123 2.37 34.11 -9.32
CA GLY A 123 1.56 35.28 -8.99
C GLY A 123 0.07 35.09 -9.28
N LEU A 124 -0.66 34.41 -8.40
CA LEU A 124 -2.09 34.08 -8.60
C LEU A 124 -2.98 35.30 -8.83
N THR A 125 -2.81 36.38 -8.05
CA THR A 125 -3.72 37.54 -8.06
C THR A 125 -3.52 38.49 -9.25
N SER A 126 -2.37 38.41 -9.92
CA SER A 126 -2.01 39.24 -11.08
C SER A 126 -1.90 38.40 -12.37
N SER A 127 -2.39 37.16 -12.33
CA SER A 127 -2.26 36.21 -13.43
C SER A 127 -3.21 36.53 -14.59
N LYS A 128 -2.65 37.00 -15.72
CA LYS A 128 -3.41 37.18 -16.97
C LYS A 128 -3.96 35.87 -17.53
N MET A 129 -3.29 34.75 -17.26
CA MET A 129 -3.75 33.42 -17.66
C MET A 129 -5.06 33.08 -16.95
N LEU A 130 -5.13 33.28 -15.63
CA LEU A 130 -6.34 33.05 -14.85
C LEU A 130 -7.46 34.02 -15.24
N GLU A 131 -7.12 35.29 -15.47
CA GLU A 131 -8.06 36.31 -15.94
C GLU A 131 -8.73 35.91 -17.27
N ARG A 132 -7.94 35.48 -18.28
CA ARG A 132 -8.48 34.97 -19.56
C ARG A 132 -9.38 33.75 -19.39
N ARG A 133 -9.13 32.94 -18.35
CA ARG A 133 -9.92 31.76 -17.99
C ARG A 133 -11.10 32.08 -17.06
N LYS A 134 -11.32 33.35 -16.71
CA LYS A 134 -12.33 33.83 -15.75
C LYS A 134 -12.19 33.23 -14.35
N LEU A 135 -10.96 32.86 -13.99
CA LEU A 135 -10.61 32.33 -12.68
C LEU A 135 -10.14 33.46 -11.74
N ASN A 136 -10.70 33.49 -10.53
CA ASN A 136 -10.34 34.44 -9.49
C ASN A 136 -9.11 33.93 -8.71
N GLY A 137 -7.94 34.50 -8.99
CA GLY A 137 -6.68 34.12 -8.36
C GLY A 137 -6.69 34.09 -6.83
N ASN A 138 -7.46 34.97 -6.17
CA ASN A 138 -7.54 35.03 -4.71
C ASN A 138 -8.08 33.73 -4.10
N LEU A 139 -8.97 33.03 -4.80
CA LEU A 139 -9.57 31.79 -4.34
C LEU A 139 -8.55 30.66 -4.19
N PHE A 140 -7.46 30.72 -4.96
CA PHE A 140 -6.47 29.64 -5.07
C PHE A 140 -5.23 29.85 -4.20
N LEU A 141 -5.21 30.88 -3.34
CA LEU A 141 -4.05 31.20 -2.48
C LEU A 141 -3.66 30.04 -1.55
N ALA A 142 -4.60 29.16 -1.18
CA ALA A 142 -4.33 27.95 -0.40
C ALA A 142 -3.28 27.03 -1.09
N TYR A 143 -3.23 27.06 -2.43
CA TYR A 143 -2.34 26.22 -3.25
C TYR A 143 -1.04 26.92 -3.67
N ASN A 144 -0.84 28.19 -3.30
CA ASN A 144 0.29 29.00 -3.76
C ASN A 144 1.65 28.37 -3.45
N HIS A 145 1.74 27.58 -2.38
CA HIS A 145 2.95 26.87 -2.00
C HIS A 145 3.40 25.79 -3.01
N SER A 146 2.48 25.30 -3.85
CA SER A 146 2.74 24.27 -4.86
C SER A 146 2.88 24.83 -6.28
N LEU A 147 2.32 26.01 -6.54
CA LEU A 147 2.29 26.64 -7.86
C LEU A 147 3.56 27.45 -8.11
N LYS A 148 4.20 27.19 -9.25
CA LYS A 148 5.48 27.80 -9.62
C LYS A 148 5.38 28.61 -10.90
N ARG A 149 6.31 29.56 -11.08
CA ARG A 149 6.43 30.40 -12.27
C ARG A 149 7.73 30.09 -13.01
N ASP A 150 7.62 29.82 -14.32
CA ASP A 150 8.79 29.74 -15.19
C ASP A 150 9.18 31.12 -15.78
N LYS A 151 10.27 31.15 -16.57
CA LYS A 151 10.78 32.38 -17.20
C LYS A 151 9.82 33.05 -18.19
N HIS A 152 8.77 32.35 -18.64
CA HIS A 152 7.75 32.91 -19.54
C HIS A 152 6.47 33.26 -18.80
N ASN A 153 6.51 33.29 -17.46
CA ASN A 153 5.37 33.57 -16.62
C ASN A 153 4.23 32.54 -16.76
N ASN A 154 4.55 31.31 -17.18
CA ASN A 154 3.60 30.20 -17.21
C ASN A 154 3.34 29.67 -15.80
N MET A 155 2.11 29.19 -15.57
CA MET A 155 1.76 28.51 -14.32
C MET A 155 2.24 27.06 -14.38
N CYS A 156 3.21 26.71 -13.54
CA CYS A 156 3.78 25.37 -13.45
C CYS A 156 3.11 24.59 -12.32
N VAL A 157 2.49 23.45 -12.65
CA VAL A 157 1.75 22.58 -11.74
C VAL A 157 2.50 21.25 -11.60
N PRO A 158 2.78 20.78 -10.37
CA PRO A 158 3.50 19.52 -10.16
C PRO A 158 2.64 18.29 -10.52
N ASN A 159 3.28 17.29 -11.11
CA ASN A 159 2.69 15.98 -11.38
C ASN A 159 3.27 14.92 -10.45
N PHE A 160 2.41 14.03 -9.97
CA PHE A 160 2.77 13.00 -9.01
C PHE A 160 2.49 11.60 -9.55
N LEU A 161 3.29 10.64 -9.07
CA LEU A 161 3.03 9.21 -9.21
C LEU A 161 3.31 8.49 -7.90
N TYR A 162 2.63 7.37 -7.70
CA TYR A 162 2.90 6.47 -6.60
C TYR A 162 4.19 5.67 -6.85
N PHE A 163 5.08 5.65 -5.85
CA PHE A 163 6.28 4.83 -5.85
C PHE A 163 6.19 3.75 -4.77
N LYS A 164 6.12 2.49 -5.21
CA LYS A 164 6.12 1.31 -4.32
C LYS A 164 7.32 1.26 -3.38
N SER A 165 8.49 1.69 -3.83
CA SER A 165 9.72 1.64 -3.01
C SER A 165 9.65 2.54 -1.77
N SER A 166 9.05 3.72 -1.90
CA SER A 166 8.90 4.68 -0.80
C SER A 166 7.50 4.71 -0.20
N HIS A 167 6.57 3.88 -0.70
CA HIS A 167 5.16 3.88 -0.33
C HIS A 167 4.59 5.30 -0.27
N SER A 168 4.83 6.11 -1.31
CA SER A 168 4.44 7.52 -1.33
C SER A 168 4.22 8.08 -2.73
N ASN A 169 3.32 9.06 -2.81
CA ASN A 169 3.13 9.87 -4.00
C ASN A 169 4.25 10.90 -4.09
N LYS A 170 5.09 10.82 -5.14
CA LYS A 170 6.24 11.70 -5.34
C LYS A 170 6.04 12.58 -6.56
N ASN A 171 6.49 13.82 -6.46
CA ASN A 171 6.61 14.71 -7.61
C ASN A 171 7.64 14.12 -8.59
N ILE A 172 7.23 13.96 -9.84
CA ILE A 172 8.06 13.39 -10.91
C ILE A 172 8.36 14.37 -12.05
N SER A 173 7.54 15.41 -12.19
CA SER A 173 7.51 16.27 -13.37
C SER A 173 6.55 17.43 -13.12
N TYR A 174 6.38 18.32 -14.09
CA TYR A 174 5.42 19.42 -13.99
C TYR A 174 4.83 19.78 -15.35
N THR A 175 3.62 20.32 -15.32
CA THR A 175 2.93 20.86 -16.50
C THR A 175 3.01 22.38 -16.48
N ARG A 176 3.37 22.97 -17.61
CA ARG A 176 3.32 24.41 -17.84
C ARG A 176 1.98 24.73 -18.49
N HIS A 177 1.09 25.40 -17.76
CA HIS A 177 -0.11 26.01 -18.32
C HIS A 177 0.29 27.38 -18.88
N LEU A 178 0.23 27.49 -20.20
CA LEU A 178 0.86 28.58 -20.92
C LEU A 178 0.11 29.88 -20.71
N GLU A 179 0.85 30.95 -20.39
CA GLU A 179 0.24 32.28 -20.37
C GLU A 179 -0.20 32.62 -21.80
N THR A 180 0.71 32.59 -22.75
CA THR A 180 0.38 32.76 -24.17
C THR A 180 0.29 31.39 -24.85
N PRO A 181 -0.90 30.93 -25.28
CA PRO A 181 -1.02 29.68 -26.00
C PRO A 181 -0.16 29.67 -27.27
N MET A 182 0.47 28.54 -27.56
CA MET A 182 1.28 28.40 -28.76
C MET A 182 0.39 28.09 -29.96
N THR A 183 0.50 28.90 -31.01
CA THR A 183 -0.22 28.71 -32.29
C THR A 183 0.67 28.10 -33.38
N THR A 184 1.96 27.94 -33.11
CA THR A 184 2.93 27.33 -34.02
C THR A 184 3.85 26.36 -33.27
N LEU A 185 4.29 25.31 -33.94
CA LEU A 185 5.30 24.36 -33.45
C LEU A 185 6.26 24.03 -34.60
N ASN A 186 7.57 24.16 -34.39
CA ASN A 186 8.59 23.95 -35.43
C ASN A 186 8.30 24.75 -36.72
N ASN A 187 7.90 26.01 -36.57
CA ASN A 187 7.50 26.92 -37.67
C ASN A 187 6.29 26.46 -38.49
N GLN A 188 5.52 25.47 -38.02
CA GLN A 188 4.26 25.06 -38.63
C GLN A 188 3.08 25.59 -37.80
N PRO A 189 2.03 26.13 -38.43
CA PRO A 189 0.80 26.49 -37.73
C PRO A 189 0.13 25.25 -37.14
N LEU A 190 -0.44 25.40 -35.94
CA LEU A 190 -1.20 24.36 -35.26
C LEU A 190 -2.69 24.54 -35.54
N ASP A 191 -3.39 23.44 -35.83
CA ASP A 191 -4.85 23.46 -36.04
C ASP A 191 -5.61 23.99 -34.82
N LYS A 192 -5.06 23.75 -33.61
CA LYS A 192 -5.57 24.29 -32.34
C LYS A 192 -4.42 24.82 -31.49
N PRO A 193 -4.58 25.97 -30.81
CA PRO A 193 -3.53 26.48 -29.92
C PRO A 193 -3.22 25.50 -28.78
N LEU A 194 -1.93 25.23 -28.56
CA LEU A 194 -1.48 24.47 -27.40
C LEU A 194 -1.55 25.36 -26.17
N LYS A 195 -2.32 24.90 -25.17
CA LYS A 195 -2.59 25.61 -23.92
C LYS A 195 -1.69 25.15 -22.77
N ALA A 196 -1.08 23.97 -22.89
CA ALA A 196 -0.23 23.40 -21.86
C ALA A 196 0.90 22.53 -22.45
N LEU A 197 2.02 22.41 -21.74
CA LEU A 197 3.17 21.57 -22.08
C LEU A 197 3.67 20.80 -20.85
N ASN A 198 3.88 19.50 -20.98
CA ASN A 198 4.45 18.69 -19.90
C ASN A 198 5.98 18.62 -19.99
N LYS A 199 6.66 18.75 -18.85
CA LYS A 199 8.12 18.56 -18.75
C LYS A 199 8.42 17.35 -17.88
N GLY A 200 8.69 16.21 -18.52
CA GLY A 200 8.96 14.93 -17.88
C GLY A 200 7.90 13.87 -18.21
N GLU A 201 7.82 12.82 -17.40
CA GLU A 201 6.77 11.81 -17.50
C GLU A 201 5.42 12.38 -17.03
N LYS A 202 4.32 12.06 -17.69
CA LYS A 202 2.98 12.49 -17.26
C LYS A 202 2.49 11.66 -16.06
N GLY A 203 2.01 12.37 -15.04
CA GLY A 203 1.39 11.81 -13.83
C GLY A 203 0.08 12.52 -13.52
N ILE A 204 -0.33 12.48 -12.25
CA ILE A 204 -1.53 13.18 -11.77
C ILE A 204 -1.12 14.57 -11.32
N GLU A 205 -1.70 15.62 -11.93
CA GLU A 205 -1.56 16.99 -11.42
C GLU A 205 -2.29 17.09 -10.09
N MET A 206 -1.66 17.66 -9.07
CA MET A 206 -2.28 17.82 -7.75
C MET A 206 -2.01 19.19 -7.17
N LEU A 207 -3.08 19.86 -6.76
CA LEU A 207 -3.06 21.03 -5.88
C LEU A 207 -3.76 20.65 -4.57
N ALA A 208 -2.99 20.46 -3.52
CA ALA A 208 -3.48 20.11 -2.19
C ALA A 208 -3.32 21.29 -1.23
N THR A 209 -4.18 21.36 -0.20
CA THR A 209 -3.97 22.22 0.96
C THR A 209 -2.75 21.73 1.77
N LYS A 210 -2.09 22.63 2.51
CA LYS A 210 -0.93 22.25 3.36
C LYS A 210 -1.32 21.28 4.47
N ASP A 211 -2.55 21.41 4.99
CA ASP A 211 -3.03 20.58 6.08
C ASP A 211 -4.12 19.62 5.60
N LEU A 212 -3.73 18.36 5.38
CA LEU A 212 -4.64 17.31 4.94
C LEU A 212 -5.76 17.01 5.95
N LYS A 213 -5.64 17.43 7.21
CA LYS A 213 -6.70 17.25 8.23
C LYS A 213 -7.97 18.00 7.88
N LEU A 214 -7.84 19.14 7.20
CA LEU A 214 -8.96 20.02 6.86
C LEU A 214 -9.70 19.56 5.60
N VAL A 215 -9.17 18.56 4.88
CA VAL A 215 -9.73 18.14 3.60
C VAL A 215 -11.11 17.51 3.79
N LYS A 216 -12.07 18.08 3.08
CA LYS A 216 -13.46 17.59 2.98
C LYS A 216 -13.82 17.22 1.56
N ASN A 217 -13.14 17.78 0.56
CA ASN A 217 -13.47 17.60 -0.84
C ASN A 217 -12.25 17.18 -1.67
N ILE A 218 -12.48 16.33 -2.68
CA ILE A 218 -11.52 16.04 -3.75
C ILE A 218 -12.25 16.26 -5.07
N VAL A 219 -11.69 17.08 -5.96
CA VAL A 219 -12.23 17.32 -7.29
C VAL A 219 -11.26 16.78 -8.32
N LEU A 220 -11.73 15.91 -9.21
CA LEU A 220 -10.92 15.27 -10.25
C LEU A 220 -11.51 15.54 -11.65
N SER A 221 -10.66 15.98 -12.58
CA SER A 221 -11.02 16.31 -13.97
C SER A 221 -9.90 15.95 -14.95
N GLU A 222 -10.06 16.27 -16.23
CA GLU A 222 -9.03 16.03 -17.26
C GLU A 222 -7.89 17.03 -17.21
N SER A 223 -8.17 18.29 -16.86
CA SER A 223 -7.17 19.34 -16.68
C SER A 223 -7.38 20.07 -15.35
N ILE A 224 -6.28 20.55 -14.76
CA ILE A 224 -6.34 21.25 -13.46
C ILE A 224 -7.14 22.56 -13.55
N ILE A 225 -7.23 23.17 -14.73
CA ILE A 225 -8.05 24.37 -14.98
C ILE A 225 -9.54 24.04 -14.79
N ASP A 226 -9.97 22.82 -15.11
CA ASP A 226 -11.35 22.38 -14.95
C ASP A 226 -11.66 22.12 -13.48
N SER A 227 -10.73 21.53 -12.72
CA SER A 227 -10.88 21.37 -11.27
C SER A 227 -10.95 22.73 -10.57
N MET A 228 -10.09 23.69 -10.99
CA MET A 228 -10.14 25.07 -10.49
C MET A 228 -11.46 25.76 -10.85
N SER A 229 -11.96 25.53 -12.06
CA SER A 229 -13.22 26.12 -12.53
C SER A 229 -14.42 25.55 -11.75
N TYR A 230 -14.44 24.24 -11.50
CA TYR A 230 -15.47 23.60 -10.68
C TYR A 230 -15.45 24.12 -9.23
N LEU A 231 -14.27 24.24 -8.63
CA LEU A 231 -14.13 24.80 -7.27
C LEU A 231 -14.75 26.20 -7.18
N GLN A 232 -14.49 27.07 -8.16
CA GLN A 232 -15.05 28.41 -8.21
C GLN A 232 -16.57 28.40 -8.47
N LEU A 233 -17.01 27.63 -9.46
CA LEU A 233 -18.41 27.54 -9.86
C LEU A 233 -19.31 27.01 -8.74
N ARG A 234 -18.79 26.09 -7.92
CA ARG A 234 -19.51 25.52 -6.77
C ARG A 234 -19.19 26.16 -5.44
N LYS A 235 -18.38 27.23 -5.45
CA LYS A 235 -17.99 28.00 -4.25
C LYS A 235 -17.42 27.10 -3.14
N LEU A 236 -16.63 26.09 -3.52
CA LEU A 236 -15.98 25.21 -2.56
C LEU A 236 -14.84 25.95 -1.85
N ASN A 237 -14.61 25.60 -0.59
CA ASN A 237 -13.52 26.17 0.19
C ASN A 237 -12.18 25.55 -0.23
N SER A 238 -11.26 26.38 -0.73
CA SER A 238 -9.94 25.93 -1.19
C SER A 238 -9.01 25.42 -0.09
N HIS A 239 -9.23 25.80 1.17
CA HIS A 239 -8.47 25.26 2.31
C HIS A 239 -8.90 23.83 2.68
N GLU A 240 -10.06 23.39 2.21
CA GLU A 240 -10.67 22.09 2.51
C GLU A 240 -10.81 21.21 1.26
N THR A 241 -10.24 21.62 0.12
CA THR A 241 -10.42 20.95 -1.17
C THR A 241 -9.08 20.60 -1.82
N ILE A 242 -8.93 19.37 -2.29
CA ILE A 242 -7.83 18.95 -3.17
C ILE A 242 -8.32 18.97 -4.62
N LEU A 243 -7.50 19.51 -5.52
CA LEU A 243 -7.76 19.50 -6.96
C LEU A 243 -6.80 18.55 -7.66
N LEU A 244 -7.35 17.67 -8.48
CA LEU A 244 -6.62 16.63 -9.20
C LEU A 244 -6.92 16.68 -10.70
N SER A 245 -5.93 16.35 -11.52
CA SER A 245 -6.10 16.26 -12.97
C SER A 245 -5.29 15.13 -13.60
N CYS A 246 -5.85 14.53 -14.66
CA CYS A 246 -5.16 13.52 -15.47
C CYS A 246 -4.29 14.12 -16.61
N ASN A 247 -4.13 15.45 -16.67
CA ASN A 247 -3.30 16.16 -17.66
C ASN A 247 -3.58 15.73 -19.12
N GLY A 248 -4.87 15.52 -19.44
CA GLY A 248 -5.36 15.04 -20.74
C GLY A 248 -4.81 13.67 -21.18
N GLN A 249 -4.24 12.88 -20.26
CA GLN A 249 -3.78 11.52 -20.54
C GLN A 249 -4.18 10.59 -19.40
N PHE A 250 -5.41 10.08 -19.48
CA PHE A 250 -5.95 9.14 -18.51
C PHE A 250 -5.17 7.83 -18.47
N ASN A 251 -4.84 7.37 -17.26
CA ASN A 251 -4.26 6.06 -17.00
C ASN A 251 -4.83 5.51 -15.69
N ALA A 252 -5.67 4.48 -15.81
CA ALA A 252 -6.40 3.89 -14.69
C ALA A 252 -5.47 3.34 -13.60
N GLU A 253 -4.42 2.59 -13.96
CA GLU A 253 -3.49 1.98 -13.00
C GLU A 253 -2.72 3.02 -12.19
N LYS A 254 -2.26 4.09 -12.85
CA LYS A 254 -1.57 5.20 -12.20
C LYS A 254 -2.49 5.96 -11.25
N LEU A 255 -3.74 6.18 -11.66
CA LEU A 255 -4.75 6.87 -10.86
C LEU A 255 -5.14 6.03 -9.63
N ASP A 256 -5.38 4.73 -9.83
CA ASP A 256 -5.73 3.77 -8.78
C ASP A 256 -4.69 3.76 -7.65
N ALA A 257 -3.42 3.54 -8.01
CA ALA A 257 -2.33 3.52 -7.04
C ALA A 257 -2.09 4.90 -6.38
N PHE A 258 -2.30 5.99 -7.11
CA PHE A 258 -2.18 7.34 -6.57
C PHE A 258 -3.28 7.64 -5.55
N LEU A 259 -4.54 7.29 -5.86
CA LEU A 259 -5.69 7.52 -4.99
C LEU A 259 -5.66 6.67 -3.73
N GLU A 260 -5.29 5.39 -3.83
CA GLU A 260 -5.07 4.51 -2.67
C GLU A 260 -4.18 5.21 -1.65
N LYS A 261 -3.03 5.72 -2.11
CA LYS A 261 -2.08 6.38 -1.24
C LYS A 261 -2.57 7.73 -0.71
N LEU A 262 -3.19 8.56 -1.55
CA LEU A 262 -3.70 9.87 -1.15
C LEU A 262 -4.78 9.75 -0.07
N LEU A 263 -5.73 8.83 -0.24
CA LEU A 263 -6.81 8.61 0.72
C LEU A 263 -6.26 8.11 2.06
N SER A 264 -5.29 7.18 2.03
CA SER A 264 -4.58 6.71 3.22
C SER A 264 -3.86 7.86 3.95
N ASP A 265 -3.19 8.77 3.23
CA ASP A 265 -2.50 9.92 3.83
C ASP A 265 -3.48 10.91 4.48
N ILE A 266 -4.65 11.14 3.89
CA ILE A 266 -5.70 11.98 4.46
C ILE A 266 -6.26 11.36 5.75
N GLU A 267 -6.61 10.07 5.71
CA GLU A 267 -7.13 9.35 6.87
C GLU A 267 -6.12 9.34 8.02
N GLN A 268 -4.85 9.05 7.73
CA GLN A 268 -3.79 9.05 8.72
C GLN A 268 -3.61 10.45 9.34
N SER A 269 -3.65 11.50 8.52
CA SER A 269 -3.52 12.88 9.00
C SER A 269 -4.67 13.26 9.93
N LYS A 270 -5.92 12.98 9.54
CA LYS A 270 -7.14 13.23 10.32
C LYS A 270 -7.17 12.43 11.63
N SER A 271 -6.72 11.17 11.59
CA SER A 271 -6.80 10.25 12.72
C SER A 271 -5.64 10.34 13.70
N LYS A 272 -4.54 11.02 13.36
CA LYS A 272 -3.32 11.06 14.16
C LYS A 272 -3.55 11.45 15.62
N GLU A 273 -4.33 12.50 15.86
CA GLU A 273 -4.56 13.00 17.22
C GLU A 273 -5.47 12.07 18.02
N TYR A 274 -6.54 11.59 17.41
CA TYR A 274 -7.48 10.66 18.04
C TYR A 274 -6.83 9.31 18.35
N VAL A 275 -6.02 8.76 17.43
CA VAL A 275 -5.25 7.53 17.66
C VAL A 275 -4.26 7.72 18.82
N ASN A 276 -3.59 8.86 18.90
CA ASN A 276 -2.71 9.18 20.02
C ASN A 276 -3.48 9.31 21.34
N TYR A 277 -4.68 9.91 21.31
CA TYR A 277 -5.57 9.96 22.47
C TYR A 277 -5.98 8.56 22.93
N LEU A 278 -6.43 7.68 22.03
CA LEU A 278 -6.81 6.30 22.36
C LEU A 278 -5.65 5.54 23.01
N LYS A 279 -4.42 5.69 22.49
CA LYS A 279 -3.21 5.10 23.09
C LYS A 279 -2.98 5.60 24.51
N LYS A 280 -3.08 6.91 24.74
CA LYS A 280 -2.93 7.51 26.09
C LYS A 280 -4.04 7.08 27.04
N ALA A 281 -5.28 7.01 26.57
CA ALA A 281 -6.44 6.62 27.37
C ALA A 281 -6.32 5.16 27.80
N GLN A 282 -5.91 4.27 26.89
CA GLN A 282 -5.61 2.89 27.19
C GLN A 282 -4.47 2.76 28.23
N SER A 283 -3.38 3.53 28.08
CA SER A 283 -2.29 3.56 29.07
C SER A 283 -2.78 4.02 30.46
N PHE A 284 -3.67 5.00 30.54
CA PHE A 284 -4.18 5.52 31.81
C PHE A 284 -5.12 4.53 32.51
N GLU A 285 -6.02 3.87 31.78
CA GLU A 285 -6.90 2.85 32.36
C GLU A 285 -6.11 1.67 32.94
N LEU A 286 -5.00 1.30 32.28
CA LEU A 286 -4.10 0.26 32.78
C LEU A 286 -3.34 0.70 34.05
N TYR A 287 -2.90 1.97 34.12
CA TYR A 287 -2.31 2.54 35.34
C TYR A 287 -3.32 2.54 36.49
N LYS A 288 -4.57 2.94 36.23
CA LYS A 288 -5.64 2.93 37.23
C LYS A 288 -5.90 1.51 37.74
N GLY A 289 -6.03 0.53 36.84
CA GLY A 289 -6.24 -0.87 37.19
C GLY A 289 -5.10 -1.49 38.01
N THR A 290 -3.84 -1.12 37.74
CA THR A 290 -2.69 -1.58 38.51
C THR A 290 -2.61 -0.93 39.90
N LYS A 291 -2.93 0.37 40.01
CA LYS A 291 -2.99 1.07 41.31
C LYS A 291 -4.09 0.49 42.22
N THR A 292 -5.28 0.24 41.69
CA THR A 292 -6.38 -0.39 42.45
C THR A 292 -6.03 -1.81 42.93
N LYS A 293 -5.27 -2.59 42.15
CA LYS A 293 -4.79 -3.93 42.55
C LYS A 293 -3.65 -3.87 43.59
N LEU A 294 -2.85 -2.81 43.61
CA LEU A 294 -1.81 -2.58 44.63
C LEU A 294 -2.39 -2.15 45.98
N GLU A 295 -3.46 -1.34 45.95
CA GLU A 295 -4.19 -0.89 47.14
C GLU A 295 -5.01 -2.04 47.75
N ASN A 296 -5.56 -2.92 46.91
CA ASN A 296 -6.18 -4.17 47.33
C ASN A 296 -5.17 -5.31 47.31
N LYS A 297 -4.17 -5.33 48.20
CA LYS A 297 -3.36 -6.54 48.44
C LYS A 297 -4.27 -7.62 49.02
N PRO A 298 -4.68 -8.67 48.28
CA PRO A 298 -5.28 -9.81 48.93
C PRO A 298 -4.12 -10.55 49.62
N ASN A 299 -4.34 -11.04 50.83
CA ASN A 299 -3.48 -12.07 51.40
C ASN A 299 -3.65 -13.33 50.54
N ILE A 300 -2.89 -13.46 49.45
CA ILE A 300 -2.96 -14.63 48.57
C ILE A 300 -2.02 -15.70 49.13
N THR A 301 -2.56 -16.52 50.01
CA THR A 301 -2.08 -17.89 50.23
C THR A 301 -2.20 -18.68 48.93
N ARG A 302 -1.25 -19.60 48.67
CA ARG A 302 -1.19 -20.46 47.47
C ARG A 302 -2.57 -21.04 47.11
N ASP A 303 -3.20 -20.50 46.07
CA ASP A 303 -4.20 -21.26 45.31
C ASP A 303 -3.50 -22.46 44.67
N ASN A 304 -4.22 -23.57 44.52
CA ASN A 304 -3.71 -24.78 43.88
C ASN A 304 -3.09 -24.47 42.49
N LEU A 305 -2.08 -25.23 42.07
CA LEU A 305 -1.49 -25.11 40.74
C LEU A 305 -2.45 -25.68 39.70
N VAL A 306 -2.86 -24.88 38.73
CA VAL A 306 -3.72 -25.37 37.64
C VAL A 306 -2.84 -25.91 36.52
N ILE A 307 -3.17 -27.08 35.99
CA ILE A 307 -2.54 -27.60 34.77
C ILE A 307 -3.58 -28.28 33.89
N SER A 308 -3.44 -28.09 32.58
CA SER A 308 -4.28 -28.77 31.59
C SER A 308 -3.55 -29.99 31.04
N PHE A 309 -4.24 -31.12 30.93
CA PHE A 309 -3.68 -32.35 30.38
C PHE A 309 -4.69 -33.14 29.55
N SER A 310 -4.19 -33.94 28.61
CA SER A 310 -5.04 -34.78 27.76
C SER A 310 -5.29 -36.15 28.40
N ARG A 311 -6.56 -36.52 28.55
CA ARG A 311 -7.01 -37.86 28.99
C ARG A 311 -7.27 -38.81 27.81
N ALA A 312 -6.92 -38.41 26.59
CA ALA A 312 -7.19 -39.21 25.41
C ALA A 312 -6.47 -40.56 25.48
N LYS A 313 -7.21 -41.65 25.26
CA LYS A 313 -6.69 -43.02 25.23
C LYS A 313 -6.05 -43.29 23.86
N TYR A 314 -4.86 -42.75 23.62
CA TYR A 314 -4.06 -43.12 22.44
C TYR A 314 -3.10 -44.27 22.78
N PRO A 315 -2.86 -45.21 21.85
CA PRO A 315 -1.82 -46.22 22.02
C PRO A 315 -0.46 -45.54 22.17
N SER A 316 0.36 -46.05 23.09
CA SER A 316 1.64 -45.49 23.58
C SER A 316 2.71 -45.22 22.52
N ASN A 317 2.46 -45.54 21.25
CA ASN A 317 3.42 -45.54 20.16
C ASN A 317 3.13 -44.51 19.04
N THR A 318 2.17 -43.60 19.21
CA THR A 318 1.95 -42.53 18.22
C THR A 318 2.70 -41.25 18.60
N ASP A 319 3.45 -40.69 17.65
CA ASP A 319 4.12 -39.38 17.81
C ASP A 319 3.14 -38.19 17.76
N PHE A 320 1.84 -38.44 17.85
CA PHE A 320 0.81 -37.44 17.67
C PHE A 320 0.42 -36.75 18.99
N MET A 321 0.52 -35.42 19.05
CA MET A 321 0.04 -34.63 20.17
C MET A 321 -1.50 -34.58 20.16
N PRO A 322 -2.20 -35.01 21.23
CA PRO A 322 -3.67 -34.99 21.27
C PRO A 322 -4.27 -33.61 20.99
N VAL A 323 -5.39 -33.58 20.26
CA VAL A 323 -6.19 -32.37 20.01
C VAL A 323 -7.49 -32.34 20.82
N LYS A 324 -7.93 -33.48 21.36
CA LYS A 324 -9.17 -33.64 22.14
C LYS A 324 -8.88 -34.12 23.58
N ASP A 325 -9.92 -34.13 24.40
CA ASP A 325 -9.94 -34.62 25.78
C ASP A 325 -8.97 -33.89 26.72
N TRP A 326 -8.74 -32.61 26.48
CA TRP A 326 -7.97 -31.75 27.37
C TRP A 326 -8.81 -31.30 28.56
N VAL A 327 -8.37 -31.61 29.77
CA VAL A 327 -9.06 -31.27 31.03
C VAL A 327 -8.10 -30.49 31.92
N SER A 328 -8.62 -29.54 32.70
CA SER A 328 -7.82 -28.75 33.64
C SER A 328 -8.10 -29.18 35.06
N GLU A 329 -7.05 -29.43 35.84
CA GLU A 329 -7.17 -29.77 37.27
C GLU A 329 -6.20 -28.95 38.11
N SER A 330 -6.51 -28.90 39.40
CA SER A 330 -5.77 -28.22 40.44
C SER A 330 -4.93 -29.23 41.22
N VAL A 331 -3.61 -29.08 41.21
CA VAL A 331 -2.65 -29.87 42.01
C VAL A 331 -2.07 -29.05 43.15
N LYS A 332 -1.83 -29.67 44.30
CA LYS A 332 -1.46 -28.98 45.55
C LYS A 332 0.03 -28.71 45.66
N SER A 333 0.87 -29.56 45.05
CA SER A 333 2.33 -29.50 45.16
C SER A 333 3.04 -29.78 43.84
N LEU A 334 4.34 -29.48 43.78
CA LEU A 334 5.18 -29.90 42.64
C LEU A 334 5.28 -31.43 42.54
N ASP A 335 5.20 -32.16 43.66
CA ASP A 335 5.18 -33.63 43.66
C ASP A 335 3.92 -34.18 42.98
N GLU A 336 2.75 -33.59 43.25
CA GLU A 336 1.52 -33.95 42.55
C GLU A 336 1.59 -33.58 41.06
N LEU A 337 2.20 -32.43 40.75
CA LEU A 337 2.43 -32.01 39.36
C LEU A 337 3.30 -33.03 38.60
N VAL A 338 4.38 -33.53 39.22
CA VAL A 338 5.24 -34.57 38.65
C VAL A 338 4.41 -35.82 38.29
N LYS A 339 3.50 -36.27 39.16
CA LYS A 339 2.62 -37.42 38.89
C LYS A 339 1.72 -37.19 37.68
N VAL A 340 1.24 -35.96 37.48
CA VAL A 340 0.39 -35.62 36.32
C VAL A 340 1.21 -35.60 35.03
N ILE A 341 2.33 -34.89 34.99
CA ILE A 341 3.10 -34.64 33.76
C ILE A 341 3.89 -35.85 33.25
N THR A 342 4.11 -36.86 34.10
CA THR A 342 4.70 -38.15 33.73
C THR A 342 3.64 -39.08 33.13
N ASN A 343 2.40 -39.00 33.60
CA ASN A 343 1.30 -39.83 33.08
C ASN A 343 0.62 -39.26 31.83
N TYR A 344 0.53 -37.94 31.70
CA TYR A 344 -0.29 -37.28 30.67
C TYR A 344 0.48 -36.21 29.89
N HIS A 345 0.10 -35.99 28.63
CA HIS A 345 0.49 -34.80 27.87
C HIS A 345 -0.12 -33.56 28.51
N TYR A 346 0.64 -32.46 28.58
CA TYR A 346 0.27 -31.32 29.41
C TYR A 346 0.50 -29.96 28.73
N SER A 347 -0.15 -28.93 29.25
CA SER A 347 -0.08 -27.55 28.74
C SER A 347 -0.38 -26.58 29.87
N SER A 348 0.20 -25.38 29.80
CA SER A 348 -0.22 -24.24 30.63
C SER A 348 -1.47 -23.55 30.09
N ALA A 349 -1.85 -23.79 28.82
CA ALA A 349 -3.04 -23.21 28.22
C ALA A 349 -4.30 -24.00 28.59
N ILE A 350 -5.35 -23.27 28.93
CA ILE A 350 -6.66 -23.77 29.30
C ILE A 350 -7.59 -23.66 28.09
N TYR A 351 -8.18 -24.78 27.66
CA TYR A 351 -8.94 -24.85 26.43
C TYR A 351 -10.46 -24.89 26.65
N LYS A 352 -11.22 -24.27 25.75
CA LYS A 352 -12.68 -24.42 25.62
C LYS A 352 -13.00 -25.77 24.97
N ASN A 353 -14.14 -26.33 25.34
CA ASN A 353 -14.71 -27.55 24.75
C ASN A 353 -13.75 -28.76 24.76
N ASN A 354 -12.81 -28.80 25.71
CA ASN A 354 -11.78 -29.82 25.84
C ASN A 354 -10.96 -30.05 24.55
N TYR A 355 -10.86 -29.03 23.69
CA TYR A 355 -10.24 -29.12 22.37
C TYR A 355 -9.09 -28.12 22.23
N ARG A 356 -7.89 -28.64 21.99
CA ARG A 356 -6.66 -27.86 21.84
C ARG A 356 -6.58 -27.23 20.45
N ASN A 357 -6.75 -25.91 20.40
CA ASN A 357 -6.29 -25.05 19.32
C ASN A 357 -6.17 -23.60 19.84
N THR A 358 -5.53 -22.73 19.06
CA THR A 358 -5.31 -21.32 19.42
C THR A 358 -6.63 -20.57 19.69
N HIS A 359 -7.67 -20.76 18.86
CA HIS A 359 -8.97 -20.09 18.99
C HIS A 359 -9.77 -20.52 20.23
N ASN A 360 -9.54 -21.75 20.70
CA ASN A 360 -10.16 -22.33 21.88
C ASN A 360 -9.38 -22.05 23.16
N THR A 361 -8.22 -21.38 23.09
CA THR A 361 -7.46 -21.03 24.29
C THR A 361 -8.24 -19.96 25.07
N LYS A 362 -8.76 -20.32 26.24
CA LYS A 362 -9.55 -19.44 27.14
C LYS A 362 -8.65 -18.57 28.01
N GLY A 363 -7.45 -19.04 28.30
CA GLY A 363 -6.49 -18.39 29.19
C GLY A 363 -5.36 -19.37 29.52
N PHE A 364 -4.54 -19.03 30.51
CA PHE A 364 -3.45 -19.89 30.96
C PHE A 364 -3.51 -20.09 32.47
N SER A 365 -2.83 -21.12 32.93
CA SER A 365 -2.69 -21.42 34.34
C SER A 365 -1.66 -20.55 35.05
N ASN A 366 -1.53 -20.71 36.36
CA ASN A 366 -0.52 -20.10 37.21
C ASN A 366 0.84 -20.82 37.15
N LEU A 367 1.22 -21.31 35.96
CA LEU A 367 2.44 -22.09 35.73
C LEU A 367 3.16 -21.64 34.46
N LEU A 368 4.39 -21.14 34.60
CA LEU A 368 5.28 -20.91 33.46
C LEU A 368 5.96 -22.23 33.08
N ILE A 369 6.09 -22.50 31.78
CA ILE A 369 6.75 -23.70 31.25
C ILE A 369 7.72 -23.28 30.14
N PHE A 370 9.00 -23.57 30.32
CA PHE A 370 10.06 -23.31 29.33
C PHE A 370 10.69 -24.62 28.87
N ASP A 371 10.84 -24.79 27.55
CA ASP A 371 11.39 -25.98 26.90
C ASP A 371 12.85 -25.73 26.50
N ILE A 372 13.77 -26.57 26.97
CA ILE A 372 15.20 -26.52 26.67
C ILE A 372 15.54 -27.71 25.78
N ASP A 373 15.80 -27.42 24.50
CA ASP A 373 16.10 -28.43 23.47
C ASP A 373 17.62 -28.66 23.29
N ASN A 374 18.45 -27.71 23.76
CA ASN A 374 19.91 -27.70 23.60
C ASN A 374 20.35 -28.15 22.19
N ASP A 375 19.89 -27.44 21.15
CA ASP A 375 20.20 -27.76 19.76
C ASP A 375 21.68 -27.43 19.43
N LYS A 376 22.29 -28.19 18.50
CA LYS A 376 23.73 -28.15 18.18
C LYS A 376 24.31 -26.75 17.90
N ASP A 377 23.53 -25.89 17.25
CA ASP A 377 23.97 -24.56 16.78
C ASP A 377 23.37 -23.41 17.61
N LYS A 378 22.94 -23.69 18.84
CA LYS A 378 22.35 -22.69 19.75
C LYS A 378 23.11 -22.66 21.10
N PRO A 379 22.99 -21.56 21.87
CA PRO A 379 23.44 -21.55 23.26
C PRO A 379 22.79 -22.69 24.04
N ASN A 380 23.60 -23.43 24.80
CA ASN A 380 23.16 -24.56 25.60
C ASN A 380 23.34 -24.27 27.10
N ILE A 381 22.48 -24.86 27.91
CA ILE A 381 22.59 -24.85 29.38
C ILE A 381 22.33 -26.25 29.92
N SER A 382 23.20 -26.72 30.82
CA SER A 382 23.06 -28.04 31.44
C SER A 382 22.00 -28.06 32.55
N LEU A 383 21.59 -29.26 32.95
CA LEU A 383 20.70 -29.47 34.10
C LEU A 383 21.32 -28.91 35.39
N GLU A 384 22.63 -29.11 35.61
CA GLU A 384 23.30 -28.66 36.84
C GLU A 384 23.48 -27.14 36.87
N GLU A 385 23.80 -26.50 35.74
CA GLU A 385 23.84 -25.03 35.64
C GLU A 385 22.47 -24.42 35.89
N THR A 386 21.41 -25.01 35.31
CA THR A 386 20.03 -24.57 35.52
C THR A 386 19.64 -24.70 36.99
N LYS A 387 19.93 -25.84 37.62
CA LYS A 387 19.68 -26.06 39.05
C LYS A 387 20.36 -25.01 39.92
N ASN A 388 21.62 -24.69 39.65
CA ASN A 388 22.38 -23.67 40.38
C ASN A 388 21.80 -22.26 40.17
N LEU A 389 21.39 -21.93 38.95
CA LEU A 389 20.75 -20.66 38.61
C LEU A 389 19.45 -20.44 39.39
N PHE A 390 18.56 -21.44 39.41
CA PHE A 390 17.26 -21.32 40.08
C PHE A 390 17.38 -21.40 41.60
N LYS A 391 18.37 -22.14 42.13
CA LYS A 391 18.71 -22.11 43.56
C LYS A 391 19.17 -20.71 43.99
N LYS A 392 19.96 -20.02 43.16
CA LYS A 392 20.39 -18.63 43.39
C LYS A 392 19.22 -17.65 43.37
N HIS A 393 18.26 -17.82 42.45
CA HIS A 393 17.06 -16.97 42.40
C HIS A 393 16.12 -17.17 43.59
N GLY A 394 16.24 -18.31 44.30
CA GLY A 394 15.43 -18.62 45.48
C GLY A 394 13.95 -18.80 45.18
N ILE A 395 13.60 -19.18 43.95
CA ILE A 395 12.22 -19.38 43.49
C ILE A 395 11.87 -20.86 43.46
N GLU A 396 10.61 -21.18 43.78
CA GLU A 396 10.10 -22.55 43.67
C GLU A 396 10.11 -22.98 42.20
N THR A 397 10.72 -24.12 41.88
CA THR A 397 10.92 -24.54 40.48
C THR A 397 10.99 -26.06 40.37
N LEU A 398 10.38 -26.61 39.33
CA LEU A 398 10.53 -28.00 38.91
C LEU A 398 11.32 -28.04 37.60
N ILE A 399 12.44 -28.77 37.59
CA ILE A 399 13.21 -29.07 36.38
C ILE A 399 13.05 -30.57 36.10
N ILE A 400 12.59 -30.92 34.90
CA ILE A 400 12.33 -32.31 34.55
C ILE A 400 12.81 -32.66 33.13
N PRO A 401 13.50 -33.79 32.94
CA PRO A 401 13.87 -34.26 31.60
C PRO A 401 12.68 -34.43 30.66
N SER A 402 12.88 -34.12 29.39
CA SER A 402 11.86 -34.26 28.34
C SER A 402 11.88 -35.68 27.74
N ARG A 403 10.88 -36.00 26.90
CA ARG A 403 10.81 -37.30 26.17
C ARG A 403 12.09 -37.63 25.39
N ASN A 404 12.84 -36.61 24.97
CA ASN A 404 14.02 -36.69 24.10
C ASN A 404 15.34 -36.37 24.83
N HIS A 405 15.33 -36.41 26.17
CA HIS A 405 16.53 -36.24 26.97
C HIS A 405 17.59 -37.30 26.62
N ASN A 406 18.81 -36.87 26.29
CA ASN A 406 19.95 -37.72 25.90
C ASN A 406 19.64 -38.72 24.77
N LYS A 407 18.65 -38.41 23.93
CA LYS A 407 18.37 -39.14 22.68
C LYS A 407 18.96 -38.39 21.50
N GLU A 408 19.40 -39.13 20.49
CA GLU A 408 19.84 -38.55 19.23
C GLU A 408 18.65 -37.92 18.50
N LYS A 409 18.78 -36.65 18.15
CA LYS A 409 17.80 -35.89 17.34
C LYS A 409 18.61 -35.05 16.36
N HIS A 410 18.38 -35.23 15.05
CA HIS A 410 19.13 -34.57 13.98
C HIS A 410 20.67 -34.68 14.12
N GLY A 411 21.18 -35.86 14.51
CA GLY A 411 22.62 -36.09 14.67
C GLY A 411 23.25 -35.42 15.90
N HIS A 412 22.44 -35.02 16.89
CA HIS A 412 22.92 -34.39 18.13
C HIS A 412 22.23 -34.98 19.37
N VAL A 413 23.06 -35.47 20.29
CA VAL A 413 22.66 -35.92 21.63
C VAL A 413 22.83 -34.77 22.60
N ALA A 414 21.79 -34.42 23.34
CA ALA A 414 21.81 -33.30 24.28
C ALA A 414 20.90 -33.54 25.48
N GLU A 415 21.20 -32.84 26.58
CA GLU A 415 20.31 -32.75 27.73
C GLU A 415 19.08 -31.92 27.37
N ARG A 416 17.93 -32.58 27.19
CA ARG A 416 16.67 -31.89 26.90
C ARG A 416 15.74 -31.97 28.08
N PHE A 417 15.23 -30.84 28.54
CA PHE A 417 14.45 -30.76 29.77
C PHE A 417 13.52 -29.56 29.76
N ARG A 418 12.64 -29.49 30.75
CA ARG A 418 11.69 -28.40 30.93
C ARG A 418 11.82 -27.80 32.31
N ILE A 419 11.59 -26.50 32.37
CA ILE A 419 11.58 -25.72 33.60
C ILE A 419 10.14 -25.26 33.84
N LEU A 420 9.55 -25.66 34.96
CA LEU A 420 8.18 -25.34 35.36
C LEU A 420 8.23 -24.49 36.63
N ILE A 421 7.62 -23.30 36.58
CA ILE A 421 7.71 -22.30 37.67
C ILE A 421 6.31 -21.90 38.11
N PRO A 422 5.90 -22.24 39.35
CA PRO A 422 4.69 -21.73 39.98
C PRO A 422 4.68 -20.21 40.09
N THR A 423 3.52 -19.63 39.84
CA THR A 423 3.32 -18.17 39.93
C THR A 423 2.11 -17.84 40.80
N GLN A 424 2.11 -16.67 41.43
CA GLN A 424 1.01 -16.26 42.33
C GLN A 424 -0.31 -15.99 41.59
N GLN A 425 -0.24 -15.78 40.28
CA GLN A 425 -1.38 -15.39 39.44
C GLN A 425 -1.28 -16.06 38.08
N ALA A 426 -2.42 -16.27 37.43
CA ALA A 426 -2.47 -16.83 36.08
C ALA A 426 -1.61 -16.02 35.09
N VAL A 427 -0.90 -16.75 34.23
CA VAL A 427 -0.19 -16.19 33.08
C VAL A 427 -1.25 -15.71 32.08
N GLY A 428 -1.04 -14.57 31.43
CA GLY A 428 -1.80 -14.27 30.20
C GLY A 428 -3.22 -13.69 30.31
N GLN A 429 -3.90 -13.68 31.48
CA GLN A 429 -5.30 -13.20 31.54
C GLN A 429 -5.49 -11.72 31.15
N ASP A 430 -4.46 -10.91 31.31
CA ASP A 430 -4.49 -9.47 31.04
C ASP A 430 -4.07 -9.11 29.59
N PHE A 431 -3.72 -10.10 28.75
CA PHE A 431 -3.12 -9.88 27.43
C PHE A 431 -4.05 -10.36 26.29
N ASN A 432 -4.60 -9.42 25.53
CA ASN A 432 -5.65 -9.68 24.54
C ASN A 432 -5.10 -10.16 23.18
N HIS A 433 -3.82 -9.89 22.84
CA HIS A 433 -3.23 -10.24 21.54
C HIS A 433 -2.15 -11.34 21.62
N SER A 434 -1.75 -11.90 20.48
CA SER A 434 -0.67 -12.91 20.40
C SER A 434 0.69 -12.34 20.76
N ASP A 435 0.93 -11.11 20.35
CA ASP A 435 2.23 -10.47 20.44
C ASP A 435 2.54 -10.08 21.89
N ASP A 436 1.50 -9.75 22.65
CA ASP A 436 1.55 -9.46 24.08
C ASP A 436 2.02 -10.67 24.90
N PHE A 437 1.47 -11.86 24.63
CA PHE A 437 1.81 -13.10 25.33
C PHE A 437 3.26 -13.51 25.05
N SER A 438 3.71 -13.37 23.80
CA SER A 438 5.10 -13.62 23.42
C SER A 438 6.05 -12.67 24.13
N THR A 439 5.72 -11.38 24.14
CA THR A 439 6.50 -10.34 24.80
C THR A 439 6.61 -10.60 26.31
N PHE A 440 5.51 -10.98 26.96
CA PHE A 440 5.50 -11.32 28.38
C PHE A 440 6.35 -12.55 28.72
N ASN A 441 6.20 -13.67 27.98
CA ASN A 441 7.00 -14.87 28.22
C ASN A 441 8.50 -14.63 27.98
N ASN A 442 8.84 -13.86 26.95
CA ASN A 442 10.21 -13.47 26.67
C ASN A 442 10.79 -12.62 27.81
N LEU A 443 10.01 -11.70 28.38
CA LEU A 443 10.46 -10.89 29.51
C LEU A 443 10.69 -11.74 30.76
N CYS A 444 9.79 -12.68 31.06
CA CYS A 444 9.98 -13.63 32.15
C CYS A 444 11.27 -14.45 31.95
N ALA A 445 11.50 -14.99 30.75
CA ALA A 445 12.72 -15.74 30.45
C ALA A 445 13.99 -14.89 30.58
N LYS A 446 13.95 -13.61 30.20
CA LYS A 446 15.07 -12.66 30.39
C LYS A 446 15.34 -12.40 31.87
N ALA A 447 14.29 -12.12 32.65
CA ALA A 447 14.40 -11.88 34.09
C ALA A 447 14.94 -13.10 34.84
N LEU A 448 14.63 -14.30 34.35
CA LEU A 448 15.13 -15.56 34.89
C LEU A 448 16.54 -15.92 34.40
N GLY A 449 17.08 -15.20 33.40
CA GLY A 449 18.41 -15.45 32.83
C GLY A 449 18.47 -16.68 31.92
N ILE A 450 17.34 -17.12 31.35
CA ILE A 450 17.26 -18.32 30.50
C ILE A 450 16.87 -18.04 29.04
N TYR A 451 16.67 -16.77 28.67
CA TYR A 451 16.13 -16.37 27.37
C TYR A 451 16.88 -16.92 26.15
N ASP A 452 18.20 -17.06 26.26
CA ASP A 452 19.04 -17.51 25.14
C ASP A 452 18.99 -19.02 24.91
N TYR A 453 18.48 -19.79 25.88
CA TYR A 453 18.48 -21.26 25.87
C TYR A 453 17.12 -21.88 25.55
N ILE A 454 16.03 -21.10 25.60
CA ILE A 454 14.66 -21.61 25.41
C ILE A 454 14.30 -21.76 23.92
N ASP A 455 13.43 -22.72 23.60
CA ASP A 455 12.73 -22.74 22.31
C ASP A 455 11.79 -21.53 22.21
N LYS A 456 12.19 -20.52 21.42
CA LYS A 456 11.42 -19.27 21.24
C LYS A 456 10.04 -19.50 20.61
N LYS A 457 9.74 -20.69 20.06
CA LYS A 457 8.37 -21.04 19.63
C LYS A 457 7.38 -21.10 20.81
N VAL A 458 7.87 -21.36 22.03
CA VAL A 458 7.05 -21.33 23.26
C VAL A 458 6.41 -19.95 23.49
N SER A 459 7.05 -18.89 23.01
CA SER A 459 6.53 -17.52 23.15
C SER A 459 5.39 -17.22 22.16
N VAL A 460 5.28 -17.94 21.04
CA VAL A 460 4.38 -17.57 19.93
C VAL A 460 3.12 -18.45 19.83
N ASP A 461 3.18 -19.70 20.29
CA ASP A 461 2.05 -20.64 20.22
C ASP A 461 1.21 -20.66 21.51
N LYS A 462 0.07 -19.95 21.51
CA LYS A 462 -0.88 -19.94 22.65
C LYS A 462 -1.43 -21.34 22.99
N SER A 463 -1.39 -22.29 22.07
CA SER A 463 -1.88 -23.65 22.24
C SER A 463 -0.77 -24.68 22.48
N ARG A 464 0.42 -24.20 22.89
CA ARG A 464 1.60 -25.05 23.10
C ARG A 464 1.28 -26.14 24.12
N ALA A 465 1.53 -27.37 23.70
CA ALA A 465 1.42 -28.56 24.52
C ALA A 465 2.74 -29.32 24.52
N TYR A 466 2.97 -30.06 25.60
CA TYR A 466 4.21 -30.77 25.87
C TYR A 466 3.95 -32.26 26.00
N TYR A 467 4.86 -33.06 25.41
CA TYR A 467 4.79 -34.51 25.58
C TYR A 467 5.02 -34.87 27.05
N LYS A 468 4.35 -35.91 27.55
CA LYS A 468 4.57 -36.40 28.92
C LYS A 468 6.05 -36.67 29.15
N SER A 469 6.53 -36.33 30.34
CA SER A 469 7.91 -36.61 30.74
C SER A 469 8.08 -38.12 30.96
N PRO A 470 9.27 -38.69 30.74
CA PRO A 470 9.51 -40.11 30.99
C PRO A 470 9.22 -40.49 32.46
N ASN A 471 8.73 -41.70 32.71
CA ASN A 471 8.41 -42.13 34.09
C ASN A 471 9.65 -42.50 34.91
N ASN A 472 10.79 -42.71 34.26
CA ASN A 472 12.04 -43.19 34.85
C ASN A 472 13.06 -42.07 35.09
N VAL A 473 12.70 -40.80 34.91
CA VAL A 473 13.59 -39.67 35.12
C VAL A 473 13.38 -39.05 36.49
N GLU A 474 14.46 -38.66 37.14
CA GLU A 474 14.41 -38.01 38.44
C GLU A 474 14.06 -36.51 38.26
N PRO A 475 12.97 -36.02 38.88
CA PRO A 475 12.64 -34.61 38.87
C PRO A 475 13.54 -33.84 39.84
N ILE A 476 14.02 -32.67 39.43
CA ILE A 476 14.73 -31.74 40.32
C ILE A 476 13.71 -30.72 40.84
N ILE A 477 13.35 -30.83 42.12
CA ILE A 477 12.44 -29.91 42.79
C ILE A 477 13.25 -28.96 43.67
N LEU A 478 13.19 -27.67 43.35
CA LEU A 478 13.80 -26.60 44.12
C LEU A 478 12.72 -25.90 44.94
N LYS A 479 12.88 -25.90 46.25
CA LYS A 479 12.03 -25.14 47.16
C LYS A 479 12.46 -23.68 47.18
N GLY A 480 11.50 -22.76 47.20
CA GLY A 480 11.75 -21.32 47.21
C GLY A 480 10.46 -20.53 47.34
N ARG A 481 10.53 -19.22 47.11
CA ARG A 481 9.35 -18.36 47.05
C ARG A 481 8.57 -18.61 45.75
N ILE A 482 7.25 -18.52 45.81
CA ILE A 482 6.41 -18.51 44.59
C ILE A 482 6.70 -17.21 43.83
N MET A 483 6.82 -17.31 42.50
CA MET A 483 7.14 -16.16 41.67
C MET A 483 5.94 -15.20 41.59
N ASP A 484 6.15 -13.96 42.04
CA ASP A 484 5.21 -12.87 41.83
C ASP A 484 5.46 -12.25 40.45
N LEU A 485 4.44 -12.33 39.59
CA LEU A 485 4.49 -11.78 38.24
C LEU A 485 4.11 -10.30 38.17
N THR A 486 3.73 -9.66 39.27
CA THR A 486 3.15 -8.31 39.26
C THR A 486 4.08 -7.29 38.60
N TYR A 487 5.35 -7.24 39.01
CA TYR A 487 6.33 -6.32 38.43
C TYR A 487 6.66 -6.63 36.96
N LEU A 488 6.79 -7.92 36.61
CA LEU A 488 7.08 -8.32 35.23
C LEU A 488 5.88 -8.06 34.30
N LYS A 489 4.64 -8.20 34.81
CA LYS A 489 3.45 -7.80 34.06
C LYS A 489 3.46 -6.30 33.82
N GLN A 490 3.74 -5.49 34.85
CA GLN A 490 3.88 -4.04 34.71
C GLN A 490 4.96 -3.67 33.68
N GLN A 491 6.12 -4.32 33.72
CA GLN A 491 7.22 -4.05 32.80
C GLN A 491 6.93 -4.54 31.37
N ALA A 492 6.29 -5.69 31.18
CA ALA A 492 5.88 -6.17 29.86
C ALA A 492 4.83 -5.25 29.24
N MET A 493 3.86 -4.81 30.03
CA MET A 493 2.88 -3.81 29.62
C MET A 493 3.60 -2.51 29.27
N SER A 494 4.45 -1.98 30.15
CA SER A 494 5.27 -0.79 29.86
C SER A 494 6.03 -0.96 28.54
N ASN A 495 6.70 -2.10 28.31
CA ASN A 495 7.46 -2.36 27.08
C ASN A 495 6.59 -2.43 25.82
N LEU A 496 5.35 -2.94 25.92
CA LEU A 496 4.36 -2.92 24.84
C LEU A 496 3.90 -1.48 24.53
N PHE A 497 3.86 -0.60 25.52
CA PHE A 497 3.45 0.81 25.36
C PHE A 497 4.61 1.78 25.11
N THR A 498 5.86 1.45 25.49
CA THR A 498 7.05 2.31 25.34
C THR A 498 7.75 2.15 23.99
N GLN A 499 7.14 1.50 22.99
CA GLN A 499 7.54 1.80 21.61
C GLN A 499 7.22 3.26 21.22
N ASP A 500 6.45 4.02 22.04
CA ASP A 500 6.46 5.49 22.05
C ASP A 500 6.04 6.06 23.44
N ASN A 501 7.02 6.51 24.24
CA ASN A 501 6.90 7.39 25.44
C ASN A 501 6.27 6.88 26.77
N GLN A 502 6.55 7.64 27.84
CA GLN A 502 6.30 7.43 29.27
C GLN A 502 4.86 6.97 29.64
N ILE A 503 4.73 6.16 30.70
CA ILE A 503 3.44 5.72 31.27
C ILE A 503 2.55 6.94 31.60
N GLN A 504 1.33 6.96 31.06
CA GLN A 504 0.35 8.01 31.31
C GLN A 504 -0.30 7.81 32.69
N THR A 505 0.11 8.60 33.69
CA THR A 505 -0.39 8.52 35.07
C THR A 505 -1.58 9.45 35.35
N THR A 506 -1.88 10.38 34.44
CA THR A 506 -3.00 11.31 34.50
C THR A 506 -4.01 11.07 33.37
N PRO A 507 -5.31 11.30 33.58
CA PRO A 507 -6.30 11.11 32.53
C PRO A 507 -6.00 12.04 31.33
N PRO A 508 -5.88 11.50 30.10
CA PRO A 508 -5.67 12.34 28.93
C PRO A 508 -6.92 13.18 28.63
N LEU A 509 -6.71 14.37 28.08
CA LEU A 509 -7.82 15.21 27.61
C LEU A 509 -8.56 14.50 26.47
N PRO A 510 -9.91 14.41 26.53
CA PRO A 510 -10.72 13.84 25.46
C PRO A 510 -10.46 14.52 24.13
N VAL A 511 -10.36 13.71 23.07
CA VAL A 511 -10.28 14.16 21.68
C VAL A 511 -11.46 13.56 20.93
N ASP A 512 -12.16 14.38 20.16
CA ASP A 512 -13.27 13.92 19.34
C ASP A 512 -12.80 12.95 18.25
N LYS A 513 -13.65 11.96 17.94
CA LYS A 513 -13.40 11.08 16.80
C LYS A 513 -13.44 11.92 15.51
N PRO A 514 -12.42 11.80 14.63
CA PRO A 514 -12.35 12.63 13.43
C PRO A 514 -13.47 12.26 12.44
N ASP A 515 -13.96 13.26 11.70
CA ASP A 515 -14.81 13.04 10.54
C ASP A 515 -13.96 12.67 9.32
N LEU A 516 -14.05 11.40 8.94
CA LEU A 516 -13.36 10.83 7.78
C LEU A 516 -14.15 10.98 6.48
N SER A 517 -15.36 11.55 6.53
CA SER A 517 -16.14 11.77 5.32
C SER A 517 -15.38 12.64 4.31
N LEU A 518 -15.48 12.24 3.05
CA LEU A 518 -14.89 12.93 1.91
C LEU A 518 -15.91 12.99 0.78
N ASN A 519 -16.14 14.19 0.28
CA ASN A 519 -16.89 14.42 -0.94
C ASN A 519 -15.94 14.36 -2.13
N ILE A 520 -15.97 13.26 -2.88
CA ILE A 520 -15.20 13.11 -4.11
C ILE A 520 -16.09 13.46 -5.29
N VAL A 521 -15.65 14.41 -6.12
CA VAL A 521 -16.37 14.87 -7.30
C VAL A 521 -15.57 14.59 -8.58
N LEU A 522 -16.24 13.99 -9.55
CA LEU A 522 -15.74 13.77 -10.91
C LEU A 522 -16.35 14.80 -11.85
N ALA A 523 -15.49 15.63 -12.45
CA ALA A 523 -15.86 16.75 -13.31
C ALA A 523 -15.13 16.66 -14.66
N TYR A 524 -15.34 15.53 -15.35
CA TYR A 524 -14.75 15.23 -16.66
C TYR A 524 -15.46 15.99 -17.79
N ASP A 525 -14.81 16.09 -18.95
CA ASP A 525 -15.36 16.76 -20.13
C ASP A 525 -16.65 16.06 -20.59
N ASN A 526 -17.57 16.83 -21.15
CA ASN A 526 -18.80 16.32 -21.74
C ASN A 526 -18.55 15.85 -23.19
N ASP A 527 -17.59 14.95 -23.35
CA ASP A 527 -17.32 14.24 -24.60
C ASP A 527 -17.19 12.72 -24.36
N LYS A 528 -17.04 11.95 -25.44
CA LYS A 528 -16.96 10.48 -25.36
C LYS A 528 -15.80 9.98 -24.49
N ASN A 529 -14.66 10.68 -24.50
CA ASN A 529 -13.50 10.28 -23.70
C ASN A 529 -13.74 10.61 -22.23
N GLY A 530 -14.25 11.81 -21.93
CA GLY A 530 -14.57 12.23 -20.57
C GLY A 530 -15.62 11.32 -19.91
N GLN A 531 -16.62 10.87 -20.67
CA GLN A 531 -17.58 9.87 -20.20
C GLN A 531 -16.91 8.53 -19.85
N ALA A 532 -16.03 8.02 -20.72
CA ALA A 532 -15.28 6.79 -20.43
C ALA A 532 -14.34 6.93 -19.23
N TYR A 533 -13.67 8.08 -19.08
CA TYR A 533 -12.78 8.35 -17.94
C TYR A 533 -13.55 8.45 -16.63
N LYS A 534 -14.74 9.07 -16.66
CA LYS A 534 -15.65 9.12 -15.53
C LYS A 534 -16.02 7.72 -15.06
N GLU A 535 -16.53 6.85 -15.94
CA GLU A 535 -16.95 5.48 -15.59
C GLU A 535 -15.81 4.68 -14.92
N ILE A 536 -14.61 4.71 -15.52
CA ILE A 536 -13.44 4.01 -14.95
C ILE A 536 -13.05 4.60 -13.59
N THR A 537 -13.16 5.92 -13.44
CA THR A 537 -12.83 6.59 -12.18
C THR A 537 -13.86 6.31 -11.09
N GLU A 538 -15.14 6.20 -11.43
CA GLU A 538 -16.21 5.79 -10.49
C GLU A 538 -15.90 4.42 -9.89
N GLU A 539 -15.47 3.46 -10.72
CA GLU A 539 -15.07 2.13 -10.26
C GLU A 539 -13.86 2.18 -9.31
N ILE A 540 -12.83 2.96 -9.67
CA ILE A 540 -11.63 3.13 -8.84
C ILE A 540 -12.00 3.75 -7.49
N VAL A 541 -12.78 4.83 -7.48
CA VAL A 541 -13.18 5.50 -6.23
C VAL A 541 -13.99 4.54 -5.36
N TYR A 542 -14.99 3.87 -5.92
CA TYR A 542 -15.81 2.91 -5.19
C TYR A 542 -14.98 1.80 -4.54
N ARG A 543 -13.95 1.31 -5.23
CA ARG A 543 -13.04 0.28 -4.69
C ARG A 543 -12.28 0.73 -3.45
N HIS A 544 -11.96 2.02 -3.35
CA HIS A 544 -11.21 2.58 -2.22
C HIS A 544 -12.09 3.13 -1.11
N THR A 545 -13.31 3.59 -1.41
CA THR A 545 -14.16 4.30 -0.44
C THR A 545 -15.47 3.60 -0.10
N GLU A 546 -15.81 2.52 -0.81
CA GLU A 546 -17.12 1.83 -0.75
C GLU A 546 -18.32 2.76 -1.01
N THR A 547 -18.06 3.95 -1.57
CA THR A 547 -19.05 4.99 -1.86
C THR A 547 -18.86 5.49 -3.28
N LEU A 548 -19.96 5.68 -4.01
CA LEU A 548 -19.89 6.27 -5.34
C LEU A 548 -19.52 7.76 -5.21
N PRO A 549 -18.62 8.28 -6.06
CA PRO A 549 -18.34 9.70 -6.09
C PRO A 549 -19.54 10.48 -6.64
N ASN A 550 -19.60 11.76 -6.31
CA ASN A 550 -20.49 12.68 -6.99
C ASN A 550 -19.97 12.95 -8.40
N SER A 551 -20.87 13.08 -9.36
CA SER A 551 -20.49 13.46 -10.73
C SER A 551 -21.08 14.81 -11.08
N TYR A 552 -20.25 15.64 -11.70
CA TYR A 552 -20.65 16.83 -12.41
C TYR A 552 -20.42 16.62 -13.91
N THR A 553 -21.49 16.68 -14.69
CA THR A 553 -21.41 16.72 -16.15
C THR A 553 -21.52 18.17 -16.59
N PRO A 554 -20.49 18.74 -17.26
CA PRO A 554 -20.58 20.09 -17.81
C PRO A 554 -21.74 20.24 -18.78
N LEU A 555 -22.40 21.39 -18.76
CA LEU A 555 -23.47 21.71 -19.72
C LEU A 555 -22.87 22.01 -21.10
N THR A 556 -21.74 22.71 -21.10
CA THR A 556 -20.87 22.93 -22.26
C THR A 556 -19.89 21.77 -22.42
N LYS A 557 -18.77 21.99 -23.12
CA LYS A 557 -17.74 20.97 -23.30
C LYS A 557 -17.01 20.65 -21.99
N ASP A 558 -16.56 21.65 -21.25
CA ASP A 558 -15.71 21.49 -20.07
C ASP A 558 -16.13 22.43 -18.92
N CYS A 559 -15.59 22.21 -17.72
CA CYS A 559 -15.94 23.03 -16.57
C CYS A 559 -15.51 24.49 -16.70
N ASN A 560 -14.43 24.76 -17.46
CA ASN A 560 -13.97 26.12 -17.67
C ASN A 560 -14.92 26.93 -18.55
N ASP A 561 -15.50 26.31 -19.56
CA ASP A 561 -16.50 26.91 -20.43
C ASP A 561 -17.83 27.12 -19.70
N ASP A 562 -18.22 26.20 -18.81
CA ASP A 562 -19.34 26.41 -17.88
C ASP A 562 -19.11 27.60 -16.95
N LEU A 563 -17.90 27.77 -16.42
CA LEU A 563 -17.58 28.93 -15.59
C LEU A 563 -17.68 30.24 -16.38
N LYS A 564 -17.20 30.28 -17.62
CA LYS A 564 -17.34 31.46 -18.49
C LYS A 564 -18.81 31.75 -18.75
N LEU A 565 -19.60 30.71 -19.06
CA LEU A 565 -21.01 30.83 -19.33
C LEU A 565 -21.78 31.31 -18.09
N ALA A 566 -21.47 30.80 -16.90
CA ALA A 566 -22.08 31.22 -15.64
C ALA A 566 -21.82 32.70 -15.36
N ASN A 567 -20.59 33.17 -15.60
CA ASN A 567 -20.24 34.60 -15.47
C ASN A 567 -20.98 35.47 -16.51
N LEU A 568 -21.17 34.96 -17.73
CA LEU A 568 -21.86 35.67 -18.80
C LEU A 568 -23.37 35.80 -18.52
N VAL A 569 -24.00 34.71 -18.05
CA VAL A 569 -25.42 34.64 -17.71
C VAL A 569 -25.71 35.35 -16.38
N GLY A 570 -24.73 35.38 -15.47
CA GLY A 570 -24.90 35.85 -14.10
C GLY A 570 -25.62 34.84 -13.20
N ASN A 571 -25.47 33.54 -13.49
CA ASN A 571 -26.08 32.46 -12.72
C ASN A 571 -25.12 31.26 -12.60
N ASP A 572 -24.84 30.84 -11.36
CA ASP A 572 -23.94 29.71 -11.06
C ASP A 572 -24.58 28.33 -11.32
N TYR A 573 -25.90 28.28 -11.40
CA TYR A 573 -26.69 27.07 -11.67
C TYR A 573 -27.18 27.10 -13.12
N LEU A 574 -26.28 26.70 -14.02
CA LEU A 574 -26.58 26.62 -15.45
C LEU A 574 -27.46 25.40 -15.78
N ASN A 575 -28.47 25.65 -16.59
CA ASN A 575 -29.29 24.65 -17.25
C ASN A 575 -29.89 25.25 -18.55
N ASP A 576 -30.51 24.42 -19.38
CA ASP A 576 -31.07 24.85 -20.67
C ASP A 576 -32.09 25.98 -20.52
N GLU A 577 -32.93 25.94 -19.47
CA GLU A 577 -33.94 26.95 -19.20
C GLU A 577 -33.31 28.32 -18.86
N ALA A 578 -32.31 28.34 -18.00
CA ALA A 578 -31.60 29.56 -17.61
C ALA A 578 -30.92 30.21 -18.82
N ILE A 579 -30.35 29.41 -19.72
CA ILE A 579 -29.77 29.88 -20.97
C ILE A 579 -30.85 30.45 -21.88
N GLU A 580 -31.97 29.74 -22.06
CA GLU A 580 -33.05 30.20 -22.92
C GLU A 580 -33.64 31.53 -22.43
N ILE A 581 -33.86 31.66 -21.12
CA ILE A 581 -34.30 32.90 -20.47
C ILE A 581 -33.30 34.04 -20.73
N PHE A 582 -32.01 33.76 -20.60
CA PHE A 582 -30.94 34.73 -20.84
C PHE A 582 -30.91 35.19 -22.30
N LEU A 583 -30.94 34.27 -23.26
CA LEU A 583 -30.97 34.58 -24.70
C LEU A 583 -32.22 35.40 -25.07
N LYS A 584 -33.41 35.02 -24.57
CA LYS A 584 -34.65 35.80 -24.75
C LYS A 584 -34.57 37.19 -24.13
N ARG A 585 -33.82 37.37 -23.05
CA ARG A 585 -33.58 38.68 -22.45
C ARG A 585 -32.70 39.55 -23.34
N LEU A 586 -31.61 39.00 -23.88
CA LEU A 586 -30.75 39.72 -24.84
C LEU A 586 -31.55 40.17 -26.07
N ASP A 587 -32.36 39.28 -26.65
CA ASP A 587 -33.19 39.59 -27.83
C ASP A 587 -34.25 40.66 -27.54
N ARG A 588 -34.81 40.70 -26.32
CA ARG A 588 -35.73 41.77 -25.93
C ARG A 588 -35.02 43.10 -25.76
N HIS A 589 -33.85 43.10 -25.12
CA HIS A 589 -33.06 44.31 -24.89
C HIS A 589 -32.52 44.89 -26.20
N SER A 590 -32.13 44.04 -27.17
CA SER A 590 -31.61 44.50 -28.46
C SER A 590 -32.65 45.30 -29.26
N LYS A 591 -33.95 45.02 -29.10
CA LYS A 591 -35.03 45.76 -29.78
C LYS A 591 -35.08 47.24 -29.42
N PHE A 592 -34.66 47.60 -28.21
CA PHE A 592 -34.73 48.97 -27.67
C PHE A 592 -33.35 49.65 -27.58
N ALA A 593 -32.29 48.97 -28.03
CA ALA A 593 -30.91 49.42 -27.93
C ALA A 593 -30.49 50.31 -29.12
N ASP A 594 -29.56 51.23 -28.87
CA ASP A 594 -28.86 51.97 -29.94
C ASP A 594 -27.92 51.05 -30.75
N SER A 595 -27.31 51.57 -31.82
CA SER A 595 -26.46 50.77 -32.71
C SER A 595 -25.27 50.12 -31.99
N LYS A 596 -24.61 50.85 -31.08
CA LYS A 596 -23.44 50.38 -30.34
C LYS A 596 -23.83 49.33 -29.28
N GLN A 597 -24.96 49.55 -28.61
CA GLN A 597 -25.52 48.62 -27.64
C GLN A 597 -26.00 47.32 -28.31
N LYS A 598 -26.61 47.41 -29.50
CA LYS A 598 -27.00 46.23 -30.30
C LYS A 598 -25.81 45.36 -30.65
N GLU A 599 -24.73 45.97 -31.16
CA GLU A 599 -23.49 45.25 -31.47
C GLU A 599 -22.92 44.54 -30.23
N HIS A 600 -22.91 45.23 -29.08
CA HIS A 600 -22.46 44.64 -27.82
C HIS A 600 -23.32 43.43 -27.38
N LEU A 601 -24.65 43.54 -27.43
CA LEU A 601 -25.56 42.45 -27.08
C LEU A 601 -25.45 41.26 -28.04
N GLU A 602 -25.24 41.52 -29.33
CA GLU A 602 -25.01 40.48 -30.34
C GLU A 602 -23.68 39.74 -30.11
N ASN A 603 -22.63 40.46 -29.71
CA ASN A 603 -21.35 39.86 -29.33
C ASN A 603 -21.50 38.94 -28.11
N ILE A 604 -22.23 39.36 -27.07
CA ILE A 604 -22.55 38.53 -25.89
C ILE A 604 -23.34 37.28 -26.30
N LYS A 605 -24.34 37.44 -27.18
CA LYS A 605 -25.13 36.32 -27.70
C LYS A 605 -24.26 35.32 -28.45
N ASN A 606 -23.40 35.80 -29.33
CA ASN A 606 -22.47 34.96 -30.09
C ASN A 606 -21.46 34.25 -29.20
N GLU A 607 -20.94 34.92 -28.16
CA GLU A 607 -20.07 34.30 -27.15
C GLU A 607 -20.80 33.16 -26.42
N CYS A 608 -22.02 33.40 -25.93
CA CYS A 608 -22.87 32.39 -25.29
C CYS A 608 -23.07 31.17 -26.21
N LEU A 609 -23.49 31.40 -27.46
CA LEU A 609 -23.71 30.34 -28.43
C LEU A 609 -22.42 29.60 -28.80
N SER A 610 -21.27 30.26 -28.79
CA SER A 610 -19.99 29.63 -29.09
C SER A 610 -19.57 28.61 -28.02
N LEU A 611 -19.88 28.88 -26.75
CA LEU A 611 -19.61 27.97 -25.63
C LEU A 611 -20.55 26.74 -25.65
N LEU A 612 -21.75 26.89 -26.21
CA LEU A 612 -22.74 25.81 -26.31
C LEU A 612 -22.54 24.90 -27.53
N LYS A 613 -21.78 25.34 -28.54
CA LYS A 613 -21.50 24.52 -29.72
C LYS A 613 -20.58 23.36 -29.35
N GLN A 614 -21.13 22.14 -29.34
CA GLN A 614 -20.33 20.92 -29.44
C GLN A 614 -19.69 20.89 -30.83
N GLU A 615 -18.36 20.87 -30.92
CA GLU A 615 -17.68 20.66 -32.21
C GLU A 615 -18.14 19.31 -32.81
N PRO A 616 -18.44 19.23 -34.12
CA PRO A 616 -18.76 17.96 -34.75
C PRO A 616 -17.55 17.02 -34.76
N ASP A 617 -17.79 15.80 -34.29
CA ASP A 617 -16.87 14.66 -34.29
C ASP A 617 -16.24 14.43 -35.67
N VAL A 618 -14.95 14.68 -35.82
CA VAL A 618 -14.14 14.08 -36.89
C VAL A 618 -13.49 12.82 -36.33
N LEU A 619 -14.07 11.67 -36.67
CA LEU A 619 -13.40 10.38 -36.62
C LEU A 619 -12.06 10.46 -37.39
N GLN A 620 -10.95 10.52 -36.66
CA GLN A 620 -9.66 10.05 -37.18
C GLN A 620 -9.20 8.85 -36.36
N GLU A 621 -9.50 7.66 -36.88
CA GLU A 621 -8.67 6.49 -36.68
C GLU A 621 -7.25 6.81 -37.14
N SER A 622 -6.34 6.87 -36.18
CA SER A 622 -4.90 6.63 -36.28
C SER A 622 -4.21 6.85 -37.62
N LYS A 623 -3.42 7.93 -37.69
CA LYS A 623 -2.01 7.78 -38.09
C LYS A 623 -1.12 8.14 -36.90
N THR A 624 -0.59 7.10 -36.28
CA THR A 624 0.71 7.12 -35.59
C THR A 624 1.70 7.92 -36.43
N ASN A 625 1.97 9.17 -36.06
CA ASN A 625 3.21 9.86 -36.44
C ASN A 625 3.59 11.08 -35.57
N ASN A 626 2.75 11.57 -34.65
CA ASN A 626 3.12 12.70 -33.77
C ASN A 626 3.19 12.37 -32.26
N LYS A 627 3.11 11.09 -31.86
CA LYS A 627 3.14 10.71 -30.43
C LYS A 627 4.54 10.70 -29.77
N ASN A 628 5.61 10.94 -30.52
CA ASN A 628 6.99 10.96 -29.99
C ASN A 628 7.68 12.33 -29.99
N LEU A 629 7.02 13.43 -30.38
CA LEU A 629 7.71 14.73 -30.54
C LEU A 629 7.76 15.62 -29.28
N CYS A 630 7.14 15.21 -28.17
CA CYS A 630 7.10 16.04 -26.94
C CYS A 630 7.56 15.32 -25.66
N GLN A 631 8.24 14.18 -25.77
CA GLN A 631 8.98 13.60 -24.64
C GLN A 631 10.46 13.90 -24.81
N GLY A 632 11.00 14.75 -23.92
CA GLY A 632 12.44 14.87 -23.73
C GLY A 632 13.18 16.03 -24.42
N MET A 633 12.52 16.88 -25.21
CA MET A 633 13.19 18.09 -25.71
C MET A 633 13.07 19.24 -24.72
N ASP A 634 14.22 19.67 -24.20
CA ASP A 634 14.33 20.94 -23.51
C ASP A 634 14.22 22.06 -24.55
N TYR A 635 12.98 22.44 -24.88
CA TYR A 635 12.70 23.68 -25.58
C TYR A 635 13.12 24.85 -24.67
N GLU A 636 14.40 25.17 -24.66
CA GLU A 636 14.86 26.52 -24.37
C GLU A 636 14.53 27.37 -25.60
N ILE A 637 13.34 27.94 -25.58
CA ILE A 637 13.07 29.22 -26.25
C ILE A 637 13.08 30.27 -25.16
#